data_AF-A0A1S9DC44-F1
#
_entry.id   AF-A0A1S9DC44-F1
#
_cell.length_a   1.000
_cell.length_b   1.000
_cell.length_c   1.000
_cell.angle_alpha   90.00
_cell.angle_beta   90.00
_cell.angle_gamma   90.00
#
_symmetry.space_group_name_H-M   'P 1'
#
loop_
_entity.id
_entity.type
_entity.pdbx_description
1 polymer ?
#
loop_
_entity_poly.entity_id
_entity_poly.type
_entity_poly.pdbx_seq_one_letter_code
_entity_poly.pdbx_strand_id
1 'polypeptide(L)'
;METPALESEKPLLDSKDDWSDSEPASPIDLPSMLEDGPALKSDNISLVSTIIHCLLGIFFWAPARFLSYYFPPLERVLPAPSPVSQESQLQMKFLSSLLLLLAGADAINGHPAAVEQFTRELEVASPNPSGLTLRALQQRAPNCSRVDYFISRITSVKAQVAFVTFGPEAAKYICRAITHGDPTCDDWAQGIRYALGLIFAIFGKDGAEPAVRPGEPVRRINARSYMDIATTALKDSSLEFASIEADDNLPSVEKRSLDEPSLVERFLIRGLYHADLGNDATNIWVNHYSNGDNILQIAPEDGQHNGNSTPTRRWDKPGFKIAYTTRNKSPLNEQDALKMARHISMKWQGMAIGNDISDFIGFVETGHTANFYFRIIPEHKGHPMASMAARLSASITLRLGETAYYMHQVPEQGDPIGVNQMTAPCTVFTIHGSSTAKEVLSESIERFGRLDDVWSPDFLQNVVLQSLSSQESIRKDAEDILRPYNTSSIYITSVSSGALNEGPYFLNMGRLHPAYRLYPDYAGAFIAPTVPTEDPYCYKPLDAAAYGETYPSSLTVAVPSRLYHSPTPENPFAGTRVGVKDIMDLCGLRTGASSRAYTQLLGPRTENAEVIQKLLGLGFIVVGKLKTTQFADSEWPTCDYVDYHAPFNPRADGYQTTSGSSCGSAAAVASYVWLDFALGTDTLGSIRAPATVQGLYGMRPSLDATSFKGIIPYTKLADTVGGFARDATSFAKLSRALYGSINDPPFSKKPSKVLYPVEYWSETSTEHDAVLESFIVKLERHLGVERTRISLEEIWATTKPVHENITMKEYLEHVFEWAGNPSQWKDFLSPFITEYRNTYGRDPALNPQLQYKRGYLPTITDEQEKEGLKRWKTFKSWYETNILPPAIDGFSDTLLLLPWSTGKPDYRDTYRDGPQRFTGIGFFFYNLSPYSEGPEAILPVGQTSYTSRITNSTEHLPASIGISSGKGSDVMLTDFIADLMTETNIQGVGVGSRAFENIDNMGTTSLYTQSAAQLPLRGDF
;
A
#
# COMPACT_ATOMS: atom_id res chain seq x y z
N MET A 1 7.48 48.49 34.98
CA MET A 1 8.93 48.25 34.82
C MET A 1 9.09 47.43 33.56
N GLU A 2 9.73 47.84 32.48
CA GLU A 2 10.36 49.08 32.00
C GLU A 2 10.23 49.00 30.46
N THR A 3 9.75 50.07 29.83
CA THR A 3 10.09 50.51 28.46
C THR A 3 11.34 51.44 28.58
N PRO A 4 12.03 51.96 27.52
CA PRO A 4 11.47 52.34 26.20
C PRO A 4 12.40 52.47 24.94
N ALA A 5 11.75 52.85 23.82
CA ALA A 5 12.16 53.75 22.70
C ALA A 5 13.22 53.29 21.65
N LEU A 6 13.23 53.68 20.36
CA LEU A 6 12.83 54.88 19.58
C LEU A 6 12.46 54.52 18.11
N GLU A 7 11.40 55.09 17.49
CA GLU A 7 11.34 56.19 16.46
C GLU A 7 12.07 55.93 15.12
N SER A 8 11.49 56.17 13.92
CA SER A 8 11.03 57.47 13.42
C SER A 8 10.05 57.40 12.21
N GLU A 9 9.19 58.44 12.13
CA GLU A 9 8.23 58.79 11.06
C GLU A 9 8.85 59.32 9.74
N LYS A 10 8.14 59.20 8.60
CA LYS A 10 7.56 60.36 7.87
C LYS A 10 6.66 59.98 6.66
N PRO A 11 5.69 60.85 6.26
CA PRO A 11 4.55 60.57 5.35
C PRO A 11 4.60 61.31 4.00
N LEU A 12 3.64 61.06 3.08
CA LEU A 12 3.07 61.91 2.00
C LEU A 12 1.89 61.15 1.34
N LEU A 13 0.61 61.57 1.46
CA LEU A 13 -0.20 62.43 0.54
C LEU A 13 -0.11 61.97 -0.94
N ASP A 14 -1.15 61.80 -1.75
CA ASP A 14 -2.55 62.27 -1.78
C ASP A 14 -3.27 61.51 -2.92
N SER A 15 -4.57 61.23 -2.80
CA SER A 15 -5.60 61.39 -3.86
C SER A 15 -6.85 60.55 -3.57
N LYS A 16 -7.95 61.29 -3.42
CA LYS A 16 -9.34 60.87 -3.42
C LYS A 16 -9.77 60.48 -4.83
N ASP A 17 -10.72 59.55 -4.92
CA ASP A 17 -12.07 59.75 -5.48
C ASP A 17 -12.78 58.37 -5.54
N ASP A 18 -14.10 58.18 -5.49
CA ASP A 18 -15.27 58.72 -4.77
C ASP A 18 -16.47 57.81 -5.25
N TRP A 19 -17.55 57.68 -4.46
CA TRP A 19 -18.89 57.07 -4.76
C TRP A 19 -18.99 55.52 -4.91
N SER A 20 -19.62 54.74 -4.02
CA SER A 20 -20.99 54.72 -3.41
C SER A 20 -22.06 53.93 -4.20
N ASP A 21 -22.59 52.95 -3.46
CA ASP A 21 -23.95 52.39 -3.41
C ASP A 21 -24.66 51.74 -4.61
N SER A 22 -25.14 50.52 -4.32
CA SER A 22 -26.52 50.00 -4.49
C SER A 22 -26.70 48.73 -5.34
N GLU A 23 -27.05 47.65 -4.64
CA GLU A 23 -27.91 46.54 -5.10
C GLU A 23 -29.39 47.01 -5.25
N PRO A 24 -30.39 46.17 -5.65
CA PRO A 24 -30.40 44.95 -6.50
C PRO A 24 -31.57 44.97 -7.54
N ALA A 25 -31.62 44.00 -8.47
CA ALA A 25 -32.84 43.27 -8.90
C ALA A 25 -32.63 42.45 -10.19
N SER A 26 -33.23 41.27 -10.23
CA SER A 26 -33.37 40.32 -11.35
C SER A 26 -34.64 40.61 -12.19
N PRO A 27 -35.10 39.69 -13.07
CA PRO A 27 -34.71 39.44 -14.46
C PRO A 27 -35.85 39.79 -15.45
N ILE A 28 -35.61 39.82 -16.79
CA ILE A 28 -36.58 39.49 -17.88
C ILE A 28 -35.96 39.72 -19.28
N ASP A 29 -36.16 38.71 -20.13
CA ASP A 29 -36.27 38.59 -21.60
C ASP A 29 -35.59 39.52 -22.64
N LEU A 30 -35.04 38.82 -23.65
CA LEU A 30 -34.75 39.18 -25.06
C LEU A 30 -35.87 39.97 -25.77
N PRO A 31 -35.64 40.69 -26.92
CA PRO A 31 -34.98 40.12 -28.12
C PRO A 31 -34.25 41.05 -29.16
N SER A 32 -33.55 40.34 -30.06
CA SER A 32 -33.41 40.52 -31.54
C SER A 32 -32.55 41.62 -32.21
N MET A 33 -31.60 41.10 -33.00
CA MET A 33 -31.35 41.31 -34.45
C MET A 33 -30.46 42.44 -35.00
N LEU A 34 -29.43 41.98 -35.76
CA LEU A 34 -28.87 42.43 -37.08
C LEU A 34 -28.38 43.89 -37.19
N GLU A 35 -27.27 44.25 -37.85
CA GLU A 35 -26.88 43.94 -39.24
C GLU A 35 -25.44 44.48 -39.55
N ASP A 36 -24.91 44.10 -40.72
CA ASP A 36 -23.89 44.76 -41.57
C ASP A 36 -22.37 44.50 -41.47
N GLY A 37 -21.85 43.85 -42.53
CA GLY A 37 -20.45 43.94 -43.04
C GLY A 37 -20.26 45.17 -43.96
N PRO A 38 -19.13 45.32 -44.73
CA PRO A 38 -18.83 44.44 -45.89
C PRO A 38 -17.34 44.31 -46.38
N ALA A 39 -17.15 43.37 -47.33
CA ALA A 39 -16.28 43.33 -48.55
C ALA A 39 -14.73 43.47 -48.47
N LEU A 40 -13.86 42.55 -48.95
CA LEU A 40 -13.61 41.83 -50.24
C LEU A 40 -12.58 42.49 -51.21
N LYS A 41 -11.49 41.75 -51.51
CA LYS A 41 -10.75 41.56 -52.82
C LYS A 41 -9.43 40.80 -52.52
N SER A 42 -9.23 39.51 -52.82
CA SER A 42 -9.12 38.73 -54.08
C SER A 42 -7.75 38.83 -54.80
N ASP A 43 -7.08 37.70 -55.01
CA ASP A 43 -6.54 37.31 -56.33
C ASP A 43 -6.23 35.79 -56.49
N ASN A 44 -7.00 35.20 -57.41
CA ASN A 44 -6.79 34.16 -58.44
C ASN A 44 -6.06 32.81 -58.29
N ILE A 45 -6.89 31.75 -58.44
CA ILE A 45 -6.89 30.64 -59.46
C ILE A 45 -5.73 29.63 -59.50
N SER A 46 -6.06 28.36 -59.14
CA SER A 46 -5.88 27.13 -59.94
C SER A 46 -6.14 25.91 -59.04
N LEU A 47 -7.28 25.22 -59.18
CA LEU A 47 -7.38 23.89 -59.83
C LEU A 47 -6.46 22.85 -59.15
N VAL A 48 -6.92 21.81 -58.44
CA VAL A 48 -7.90 20.79 -58.84
C VAL A 48 -8.42 20.09 -57.57
N SER A 49 -9.75 19.97 -57.49
CA SER A 49 -10.55 18.81 -57.04
C SER A 49 -9.85 17.80 -56.12
N THR A 50 -10.31 17.53 -54.89
CA THR A 50 -11.66 17.01 -54.66
C THR A 50 -12.18 17.41 -53.28
N ILE A 51 -12.95 18.49 -53.27
CA ILE A 51 -14.02 18.75 -52.31
C ILE A 51 -15.17 17.80 -52.66
N ILE A 52 -15.19 16.63 -52.05
CA ILE A 52 -16.41 15.83 -51.87
C ILE A 52 -16.34 15.26 -50.47
N HIS A 53 -16.19 16.08 -49.43
CA HIS A 53 -16.39 15.63 -48.04
C HIS A 53 -16.84 16.78 -47.14
N CYS A 54 -17.57 17.74 -47.72
CA CYS A 54 -18.29 18.74 -46.96
C CYS A 54 -19.73 18.79 -47.45
N LEU A 55 -20.63 18.64 -46.48
CA LEU A 55 -22.02 19.12 -46.46
C LEU A 55 -23.06 18.19 -47.09
N LEU A 56 -23.66 17.37 -46.22
CA LEU A 56 -25.06 17.42 -45.80
C LEU A 56 -25.14 16.45 -44.61
N GLY A 57 -25.49 16.79 -43.38
CA GLY A 57 -26.33 17.83 -42.85
C GLY A 57 -26.98 17.20 -41.60
N ILE A 58 -26.58 17.65 -40.43
CA ILE A 58 -27.04 17.23 -39.11
C ILE A 58 -28.43 17.86 -38.85
N PHE A 59 -29.46 17.07 -38.42
CA PHE A 59 -30.39 17.35 -37.31
C PHE A 59 -31.78 16.62 -37.35
N PHE A 60 -32.20 16.13 -36.15
CA PHE A 60 -33.55 15.82 -35.55
C PHE A 60 -34.60 14.97 -36.32
N TRP A 61 -35.56 14.23 -35.72
CA TRP A 61 -35.75 13.34 -34.54
C TRP A 61 -37.17 12.71 -34.73
N ALA A 62 -37.44 11.56 -34.12
CA ALA A 62 -38.44 10.54 -34.49
C ALA A 62 -39.95 10.93 -34.45
N PRO A 63 -40.85 10.08 -35.04
CA PRO A 63 -41.60 9.17 -34.17
C PRO A 63 -41.89 7.76 -34.74
N ALA A 64 -42.47 6.92 -33.88
CA ALA A 64 -42.70 5.48 -34.02
C ALA A 64 -44.10 5.09 -34.56
N ARG A 65 -44.16 3.87 -35.16
CA ARG A 65 -45.29 2.94 -35.40
C ARG A 65 -46.55 3.47 -36.13
N PHE A 66 -46.97 2.79 -37.21
CA PHE A 66 -48.14 1.88 -37.21
C PHE A 66 -48.46 1.32 -38.63
N LEU A 67 -48.51 -0.02 -38.69
CA LEU A 67 -49.41 -0.92 -39.46
C LEU A 67 -49.47 -0.81 -41.00
N SER A 68 -49.01 -1.79 -41.79
CA SER A 68 -49.38 -3.22 -41.93
C SER A 68 -50.62 -3.51 -42.79
N TYR A 69 -50.61 -4.70 -43.38
CA TYR A 69 -51.67 -5.42 -44.13
C TYR A 69 -51.75 -5.14 -45.63
N TYR A 70 -51.26 -6.09 -46.45
CA TYR A 70 -52.11 -6.94 -47.30
C TYR A 70 -51.30 -8.09 -47.97
N PHE A 71 -51.40 -9.27 -47.36
CA PHE A 71 -51.43 -10.65 -47.87
C PHE A 71 -50.41 -11.29 -48.88
N PRO A 72 -50.20 -12.64 -48.77
CA PRO A 72 -49.23 -13.51 -49.49
C PRO A 72 -49.96 -14.43 -50.54
N PRO A 73 -49.69 -15.75 -50.68
CA PRO A 73 -48.68 -16.54 -51.42
C PRO A 73 -49.27 -17.49 -52.51
N LEU A 74 -48.52 -18.12 -53.46
CA LEU A 74 -48.87 -19.35 -54.24
C LEU A 74 -47.82 -19.59 -55.38
N GLU A 75 -47.43 -20.76 -55.91
CA GLU A 75 -47.40 -22.20 -55.56
C GLU A 75 -46.63 -22.98 -56.68
N ARG A 76 -45.95 -24.10 -56.29
CA ARG A 76 -45.72 -25.42 -56.98
C ARG A 76 -45.12 -25.47 -58.42
N VAL A 77 -44.15 -26.33 -58.79
CA VAL A 77 -44.07 -27.82 -58.74
C VAL A 77 -42.58 -28.33 -58.68
N LEU A 78 -42.36 -29.48 -58.02
CA LEU A 78 -41.16 -30.21 -57.48
C LEU A 78 -40.22 -30.92 -58.50
N PRO A 79 -39.03 -31.53 -58.15
CA PRO A 79 -38.61 -32.13 -56.83
C PRO A 79 -37.14 -32.03 -56.30
N ALA A 80 -37.05 -32.00 -54.95
CA ALA A 80 -36.09 -32.52 -53.92
C ALA A 80 -34.56 -32.76 -54.14
N PRO A 81 -33.70 -32.70 -53.07
CA PRO A 81 -33.86 -32.09 -51.74
C PRO A 81 -32.75 -31.08 -51.36
N SER A 82 -33.14 -30.06 -50.58
CA SER A 82 -32.27 -29.18 -49.78
C SER A 82 -32.99 -28.92 -48.43
N PRO A 83 -32.48 -28.04 -47.55
CA PRO A 83 -31.48 -28.28 -46.52
C PRO A 83 -32.09 -28.19 -45.10
N VAL A 84 -31.54 -28.93 -44.14
CA VAL A 84 -32.05 -28.96 -42.76
C VAL A 84 -31.71 -27.66 -42.01
N SER A 85 -32.67 -27.30 -41.14
CA SER A 85 -32.99 -26.04 -40.50
C SER A 85 -32.01 -25.51 -39.45
N GLN A 86 -32.23 -24.23 -39.12
CA GLN A 86 -31.54 -23.38 -38.15
C GLN A 86 -31.63 -23.83 -36.68
N GLU A 87 -32.22 -24.99 -36.39
CA GLU A 87 -32.08 -25.68 -35.09
C GLU A 87 -30.84 -26.61 -35.05
N SER A 88 -30.24 -26.93 -36.20
CA SER A 88 -29.04 -27.79 -36.29
C SER A 88 -27.71 -27.03 -36.12
N GLN A 89 -27.72 -25.69 -36.17
CA GLN A 89 -26.50 -24.88 -35.99
C GLN A 89 -26.25 -24.45 -34.54
N LEU A 90 -27.26 -24.49 -33.66
CA LEU A 90 -27.08 -24.19 -32.24
C LEU A 90 -26.70 -25.45 -31.43
N GLN A 91 -27.15 -26.64 -31.84
CA GLN A 91 -26.74 -27.91 -31.23
C GLN A 91 -25.31 -28.34 -31.60
N MET A 92 -24.75 -27.89 -32.74
CA MET A 92 -23.37 -28.20 -33.13
C MET A 92 -22.30 -27.32 -32.45
N LYS A 93 -22.64 -26.13 -31.92
CA LYS A 93 -21.67 -25.31 -31.16
C LYS A 93 -21.57 -25.69 -29.68
N PHE A 94 -22.59 -26.36 -29.14
CA PHE A 94 -22.58 -26.87 -27.77
C PHE A 94 -21.90 -28.25 -27.68
N LEU A 95 -22.09 -29.14 -28.68
CA LEU A 95 -21.39 -30.44 -28.70
C LEU A 95 -19.89 -30.36 -29.01
N SER A 96 -19.43 -29.41 -29.84
CA SER A 96 -17.99 -29.25 -30.13
C SER A 96 -17.19 -28.72 -28.94
N SER A 97 -17.84 -27.93 -28.08
CA SER A 97 -17.22 -27.35 -26.88
C SER A 97 -17.20 -28.35 -25.71
N LEU A 98 -18.16 -29.28 -25.66
CA LEU A 98 -18.23 -30.35 -24.65
C LEU A 98 -17.33 -31.56 -25.00
N LEU A 99 -17.13 -31.87 -26.30
CA LEU A 99 -16.23 -32.94 -26.76
C LEU A 99 -14.73 -32.60 -26.61
N LEU A 100 -14.36 -31.33 -26.60
CA LEU A 100 -12.98 -30.90 -26.31
C LEU A 100 -12.67 -30.88 -24.81
N LEU A 101 -13.69 -30.77 -23.95
CA LEU A 101 -13.55 -30.84 -22.49
C LEU A 101 -13.62 -32.27 -21.95
N LEU A 102 -14.28 -33.22 -22.65
CA LEU A 102 -14.34 -34.64 -22.26
C LEU A 102 -13.22 -35.50 -22.88
N ALA A 103 -12.50 -35.01 -23.89
CA ALA A 103 -11.33 -35.71 -24.45
C ALA A 103 -10.01 -35.45 -23.68
N GLY A 104 -10.03 -34.54 -22.70
CA GLY A 104 -8.87 -34.24 -21.84
C GLY A 104 -8.88 -34.92 -20.47
N ALA A 105 -9.94 -35.65 -20.09
CA ALA A 105 -10.14 -36.08 -18.71
C ALA A 105 -10.28 -37.59 -18.46
N ASP A 106 -10.44 -38.47 -19.47
CA ASP A 106 -10.58 -39.93 -19.23
C ASP A 106 -9.79 -40.80 -20.22
N ALA A 107 -8.49 -40.52 -20.34
CA ALA A 107 -7.52 -41.53 -20.76
C ALA A 107 -6.40 -41.67 -19.71
N ILE A 108 -6.81 -41.76 -18.44
CA ILE A 108 -6.03 -42.40 -17.38
C ILE A 108 -6.80 -43.65 -16.98
N ASN A 109 -6.35 -44.83 -17.46
CA ASN A 109 -6.11 -46.00 -16.61
C ASN A 109 -5.79 -47.25 -17.45
N GLY A 110 -4.53 -47.67 -17.36
CA GLY A 110 -4.01 -48.91 -17.95
C GLY A 110 -2.49 -49.01 -17.81
N HIS A 111 -2.02 -49.10 -16.56
CA HIS A 111 -0.65 -49.46 -16.11
C HIS A 111 0.02 -50.61 -16.90
N PRO A 112 1.33 -50.97 -16.68
CA PRO A 112 2.45 -50.27 -16.02
C PRO A 112 3.81 -50.39 -16.78
N ALA A 113 4.83 -49.71 -16.25
CA ALA A 113 6.26 -50.09 -16.30
C ALA A 113 7.07 -50.01 -17.62
N ALA A 114 8.05 -49.09 -17.58
CA ALA A 114 9.47 -49.33 -17.85
C ALA A 114 10.06 -49.16 -19.28
N VAL A 115 11.31 -48.66 -19.26
CA VAL A 115 12.41 -48.79 -20.24
C VAL A 115 12.31 -47.86 -21.47
N GLU A 116 13.04 -46.74 -21.48
CA GLU A 116 14.42 -46.58 -21.98
C GLU A 116 14.58 -46.68 -23.52
N GLN A 117 15.24 -45.64 -24.04
CA GLN A 117 16.33 -45.71 -25.02
C GLN A 117 16.10 -45.67 -26.55
N PHE A 118 16.80 -44.67 -27.12
CA PHE A 118 17.48 -44.59 -28.42
C PHE A 118 16.62 -44.45 -29.69
N THR A 119 16.72 -43.47 -30.60
CA THR A 119 17.54 -42.27 -30.91
C THR A 119 17.90 -42.34 -32.41
N ARG A 120 17.95 -41.15 -33.04
CA ARG A 120 18.84 -40.77 -34.18
C ARG A 120 18.44 -41.34 -35.57
N GLU A 121 18.55 -40.60 -36.68
CA GLU A 121 19.24 -39.33 -36.96
C GLU A 121 18.84 -38.82 -38.36
N LEU A 122 18.85 -37.49 -38.56
CA LEU A 122 19.70 -36.92 -39.59
C LEU A 122 20.21 -35.54 -39.12
N GLU A 123 21.53 -35.45 -38.97
CA GLU A 123 22.28 -34.29 -38.49
C GLU A 123 22.26 -33.11 -39.48
N VAL A 124 22.33 -31.89 -38.95
CA VAL A 124 23.25 -30.89 -39.49
C VAL A 124 24.12 -30.40 -38.36
N ALA A 125 25.38 -30.85 -38.38
CA ALA A 125 26.45 -30.32 -37.55
C ALA A 125 26.56 -28.80 -37.71
N SER A 126 26.59 -28.07 -36.60
CA SER A 126 27.29 -26.79 -36.62
C SER A 126 28.65 -27.02 -35.97
N PRO A 127 29.76 -26.85 -36.70
CA PRO A 127 31.09 -26.83 -36.11
C PRO A 127 31.35 -25.53 -35.29
N ASN A 128 30.28 -24.79 -34.92
CA ASN A 128 30.35 -23.47 -34.32
C ASN A 128 30.12 -23.51 -32.79
N PRO A 129 31.00 -22.90 -31.98
CA PRO A 129 30.76 -22.63 -30.55
C PRO A 129 29.40 -22.00 -30.24
N SER A 130 28.84 -21.16 -31.12
CA SER A 130 27.57 -20.46 -30.88
C SER A 130 26.36 -21.39 -30.64
N GLY A 131 26.31 -22.55 -31.31
CA GLY A 131 25.23 -23.52 -31.16
C GLY A 131 25.30 -24.28 -29.83
N LEU A 132 26.51 -24.49 -29.29
CA LEU A 132 26.72 -25.03 -27.95
C LEU A 132 26.33 -24.02 -26.88
N THR A 133 26.68 -22.74 -27.07
CA THR A 133 26.29 -21.63 -26.18
C THR A 133 24.76 -21.49 -26.10
N LEU A 134 24.06 -21.60 -27.23
CA LEU A 134 22.60 -21.55 -27.28
C LEU A 134 21.97 -22.69 -26.44
N ARG A 135 22.46 -23.93 -26.58
CA ARG A 135 21.97 -25.08 -25.78
C ARG A 135 22.27 -24.92 -24.30
N ALA A 136 23.46 -24.42 -23.95
CA ALA A 136 23.85 -24.17 -22.56
C ALA A 136 22.97 -23.08 -21.91
N LEU A 137 22.57 -22.06 -22.66
CA LEU A 137 21.64 -21.02 -22.20
C LEU A 137 20.22 -21.56 -22.01
N GLN A 138 19.73 -22.38 -22.94
CA GLN A 138 18.44 -23.07 -22.81
C GLN A 138 18.37 -23.97 -21.57
N GLN A 139 19.52 -24.51 -21.12
CA GLN A 139 19.62 -25.33 -19.92
C GLN A 139 19.81 -24.52 -18.63
N ARG A 140 20.23 -23.25 -18.70
CA ARG A 140 20.64 -22.44 -17.55
C ARG A 140 19.54 -21.60 -16.90
N ALA A 141 18.32 -21.49 -17.45
CA ALA A 141 17.28 -20.68 -16.81
C ALA A 141 15.83 -21.06 -17.17
N PRO A 142 14.94 -21.24 -16.18
CA PRO A 142 13.49 -21.38 -16.38
C PRO A 142 12.76 -20.05 -16.68
N ASN A 143 13.40 -18.88 -16.47
CA ASN A 143 12.80 -17.54 -16.61
C ASN A 143 13.38 -16.69 -17.77
N CYS A 144 14.06 -17.30 -18.74
CA CYS A 144 14.39 -16.61 -19.99
C CYS A 144 13.08 -16.31 -20.74
N SER A 145 12.65 -15.05 -20.80
CA SER A 145 11.65 -14.64 -21.79
C SER A 145 12.30 -14.71 -23.18
N ARG A 146 12.15 -15.86 -23.85
CA ARG A 146 12.45 -15.97 -25.27
C ARG A 146 11.47 -15.07 -26.01
N VAL A 147 11.88 -13.84 -26.22
CA VAL A 147 11.20 -12.96 -27.15
C VAL A 147 11.72 -13.35 -28.53
N ASP A 148 10.95 -14.17 -29.26
CA ASP A 148 11.19 -14.48 -30.67
C ASP A 148 10.94 -13.22 -31.52
N TYR A 149 11.72 -12.16 -31.29
CA TYR A 149 11.68 -10.96 -32.13
C TYR A 149 12.73 -11.08 -33.23
N PHE A 150 12.21 -11.21 -34.44
CA PHE A 150 12.95 -10.93 -35.64
C PHE A 150 13.41 -9.47 -35.59
N ILE A 151 14.71 -9.25 -35.46
CA ILE A 151 15.26 -7.91 -35.25
C ILE A 151 15.29 -7.14 -36.57
N SER A 152 15.72 -7.78 -37.66
CA SER A 152 15.64 -7.27 -39.05
C SER A 152 16.20 -8.30 -40.06
N ARG A 153 15.81 -8.17 -41.35
CA ARG A 153 16.48 -8.84 -42.48
C ARG A 153 17.34 -7.81 -43.19
N ILE A 154 18.64 -8.06 -43.31
CA ILE A 154 19.51 -7.29 -44.19
C ILE A 154 19.88 -8.24 -45.31
N THR A 155 19.36 -8.01 -46.52
CA THR A 155 19.57 -8.88 -47.69
C THR A 155 19.16 -10.36 -47.42
N SER A 156 20.08 -11.32 -47.50
CA SER A 156 19.89 -12.76 -47.20
C SER A 156 20.30 -13.14 -45.76
N VAL A 157 20.80 -12.17 -44.98
CA VAL A 157 21.23 -12.30 -43.58
C VAL A 157 20.05 -11.99 -42.64
N LYS A 158 19.90 -12.78 -41.57
CA LYS A 158 18.85 -12.60 -40.55
C LYS A 158 19.49 -12.30 -39.19
N ALA A 159 18.99 -11.29 -38.48
CA ALA A 159 19.36 -11.06 -37.07
C ALA A 159 18.26 -11.58 -36.16
N GLN A 160 18.59 -12.45 -35.21
CA GLN A 160 17.69 -12.90 -34.16
C GLN A 160 18.30 -12.58 -32.80
N VAL A 161 17.60 -11.81 -31.97
CA VAL A 161 18.10 -11.42 -30.64
C VAL A 161 17.15 -12.00 -29.62
N ALA A 162 17.71 -12.65 -28.62
CA ALA A 162 16.99 -13.22 -27.49
C ALA A 162 17.63 -12.67 -26.23
N PHE A 163 16.96 -11.77 -25.52
CA PHE A 163 17.47 -11.20 -24.28
C PHE A 163 17.02 -12.01 -23.06
N VAL A 164 17.71 -11.84 -21.94
CA VAL A 164 17.39 -12.53 -20.69
C VAL A 164 17.11 -11.47 -19.63
N THR A 165 15.90 -11.50 -19.06
CA THR A 165 15.46 -10.62 -17.98
C THR A 165 15.81 -11.23 -16.63
N PHE A 166 16.67 -10.57 -15.84
CA PHE A 166 16.92 -10.91 -14.43
C PHE A 166 17.02 -9.63 -13.57
N GLY A 167 15.99 -8.78 -13.56
CA GLY A 167 15.93 -7.55 -12.73
C GLY A 167 17.19 -6.66 -12.82
N PRO A 168 17.44 -5.77 -11.85
CA PRO A 168 16.74 -4.49 -11.64
C PRO A 168 16.74 -3.57 -12.90
N GLU A 169 16.24 -2.33 -12.76
CA GLU A 169 16.19 -1.22 -13.73
C GLU A 169 17.58 -0.75 -14.23
N ALA A 170 18.52 -1.64 -14.55
CA ALA A 170 19.93 -1.37 -14.73
C ALA A 170 20.26 -0.60 -16.02
N ALA A 171 19.82 -1.12 -17.17
CA ALA A 171 19.95 -0.41 -18.44
C ALA A 171 19.20 0.93 -18.43
N LYS A 172 18.04 0.97 -17.77
CA LYS A 172 17.26 2.21 -17.56
C LYS A 172 17.98 3.19 -16.64
N TYR A 173 18.63 2.70 -15.58
CA TYR A 173 19.48 3.51 -14.71
C TYR A 173 20.66 4.07 -15.50
N ILE A 174 21.41 3.29 -16.28
CA ILE A 174 22.49 3.84 -17.11
C ILE A 174 21.96 4.88 -18.11
N CYS A 175 20.78 4.65 -18.69
CA CYS A 175 20.13 5.62 -19.58
C CYS A 175 19.56 6.87 -18.86
N ARG A 176 19.34 6.85 -17.53
CA ARG A 176 18.71 7.95 -16.75
C ARG A 176 19.61 8.60 -15.71
N ALA A 177 20.69 7.96 -15.29
CA ALA A 177 21.49 8.34 -14.12
C ALA A 177 22.43 9.53 -14.37
N ILE A 178 22.33 10.22 -15.50
CA ILE A 178 23.18 11.39 -15.80
C ILE A 178 22.33 12.56 -16.28
N THR A 179 21.65 13.22 -15.35
CA THR A 179 21.10 14.55 -15.55
C THR A 179 21.92 15.57 -14.76
N HIS A 180 23.20 15.74 -15.08
CA HIS A 180 24.03 16.93 -14.78
C HIS A 180 25.33 16.93 -15.65
N GLY A 181 25.18 16.79 -16.97
CA GLY A 181 26.25 17.01 -17.98
C GLY A 181 27.06 15.79 -18.47
N ASP A 182 26.53 15.06 -19.49
CA ASP A 182 27.08 13.92 -20.29
C ASP A 182 27.10 12.48 -19.70
N PRO A 183 26.74 11.41 -20.46
CA PRO A 183 26.07 11.27 -21.78
C PRO A 183 24.60 10.76 -21.72
N THR A 184 23.85 10.94 -22.81
CA THR A 184 22.46 10.47 -23.06
C THR A 184 22.37 8.98 -23.45
N CYS A 185 21.16 8.43 -23.48
CA CYS A 185 20.92 7.05 -23.94
C CYS A 185 21.29 6.87 -25.43
N ASP A 186 21.27 7.94 -26.24
CA ASP A 186 21.76 7.95 -27.63
C ASP A 186 23.29 7.75 -27.69
N ASP A 187 24.03 8.44 -26.82
CA ASP A 187 25.50 8.36 -26.76
C ASP A 187 25.96 6.95 -26.36
N TRP A 188 25.24 6.31 -25.44
CA TRP A 188 25.49 4.91 -25.07
C TRP A 188 25.21 3.95 -26.23
N ALA A 189 24.12 4.15 -26.97
CA ALA A 189 23.82 3.37 -28.17
C ALA A 189 24.89 3.57 -29.26
N GLN A 190 25.43 4.78 -29.38
CA GLN A 190 26.52 5.09 -30.31
C GLN A 190 27.80 4.34 -29.95
N GLY A 191 28.20 4.31 -28.68
CA GLY A 191 29.39 3.56 -28.29
C GLY A 191 29.23 2.05 -28.46
N ILE A 192 28.05 1.49 -28.17
CA ILE A 192 27.76 0.05 -28.41
C ILE A 192 27.92 -0.28 -29.90
N ARG A 193 27.43 0.59 -30.78
CA ARG A 193 27.51 0.44 -32.24
C ARG A 193 28.96 0.42 -32.74
N TYR A 194 29.80 1.34 -32.27
CA TYR A 194 31.22 1.36 -32.66
C TYR A 194 31.99 0.17 -32.10
N ALA A 195 31.70 -0.27 -30.88
CA ALA A 195 32.31 -1.46 -30.30
C ALA A 195 31.95 -2.74 -31.07
N LEU A 196 30.70 -2.90 -31.51
CA LEU A 196 30.31 -4.01 -32.38
C LEU A 196 30.96 -3.91 -33.77
N GLY A 197 31.08 -2.70 -34.34
CA GLY A 197 31.82 -2.46 -35.58
C GLY A 197 33.28 -2.92 -35.47
N LEU A 198 33.96 -2.56 -34.39
CA LEU A 198 35.32 -3.01 -34.09
C LEU A 198 35.41 -4.54 -34.00
N ILE A 199 34.46 -5.18 -33.30
CA ILE A 199 34.43 -6.65 -33.21
C ILE A 199 34.34 -7.29 -34.59
N PHE A 200 33.46 -6.76 -35.44
CA PHE A 200 33.30 -7.26 -36.81
C PHE A 200 34.56 -7.03 -37.66
N ALA A 201 35.28 -5.93 -37.47
CA ALA A 201 36.54 -5.69 -38.16
C ALA A 201 37.62 -6.70 -37.72
N ILE A 202 37.80 -6.89 -36.41
CA ILE A 202 38.85 -7.77 -35.87
C ILE A 202 38.57 -9.25 -36.20
N PHE A 203 37.32 -9.71 -36.03
CA PHE A 203 37.01 -11.15 -36.09
C PHE A 203 36.10 -11.54 -37.25
N GLY A 204 35.65 -10.60 -38.08
CA GLY A 204 34.90 -10.90 -39.29
C GLY A 204 35.70 -11.69 -40.32
N LYS A 205 37.03 -11.48 -40.37
CA LYS A 205 37.93 -12.05 -41.40
C LYS A 205 38.64 -13.35 -40.97
N ASP A 206 39.07 -13.44 -39.70
CA ASP A 206 39.91 -14.54 -39.19
C ASP A 206 39.25 -15.38 -38.07
N GLY A 207 38.02 -15.01 -37.66
CA GLY A 207 37.23 -15.73 -36.66
C GLY A 207 37.68 -15.54 -35.22
N ALA A 208 36.75 -15.63 -34.27
CA ALA A 208 37.02 -15.41 -32.85
C ALA A 208 37.30 -16.73 -32.13
N GLU A 209 37.99 -16.63 -30.99
CA GLU A 209 38.16 -17.77 -30.11
C GLU A 209 36.83 -18.12 -29.38
N PRO A 210 36.53 -19.41 -29.17
CA PRO A 210 35.38 -19.85 -28.38
C PRO A 210 35.53 -19.39 -26.92
N ALA A 211 34.43 -18.97 -26.29
CA ALA A 211 34.39 -18.84 -24.82
C ALA A 211 34.66 -20.22 -24.19
N VAL A 212 35.72 -20.34 -23.38
CA VAL A 212 36.12 -21.62 -22.77
C VAL A 212 35.21 -21.96 -21.60
N ARG A 213 34.81 -23.23 -21.47
CA ARG A 213 33.97 -23.69 -20.35
C ARG A 213 34.75 -23.56 -19.03
N PRO A 214 34.08 -23.25 -17.90
CA PRO A 214 34.71 -23.32 -16.59
C PRO A 214 35.37 -24.70 -16.39
N GLY A 215 36.69 -24.73 -16.18
CA GLY A 215 37.47 -25.94 -15.94
C GLY A 215 38.14 -26.59 -17.16
N GLU A 216 37.98 -26.08 -18.38
CA GLU A 216 38.71 -26.58 -19.56
C GLU A 216 40.02 -25.79 -19.80
N PRO A 217 41.15 -26.46 -20.13
CA PRO A 217 42.41 -25.78 -20.43
C PRO A 217 42.34 -25.03 -21.76
N VAL A 218 42.57 -23.72 -21.70
CA VAL A 218 42.60 -22.81 -22.86
C VAL A 218 43.79 -23.13 -23.77
N ARG A 219 43.57 -23.20 -25.08
CA ARG A 219 44.68 -23.21 -26.06
C ARG A 219 45.40 -21.87 -25.97
N ARG A 220 46.69 -21.89 -25.57
CA ARG A 220 47.55 -20.71 -25.64
C ARG A 220 47.70 -20.28 -27.10
N ILE A 221 47.22 -19.10 -27.47
CA ILE A 221 47.74 -18.43 -28.67
C ILE A 221 49.21 -18.13 -28.39
N ASN A 222 50.09 -18.70 -29.22
CA ASN A 222 51.50 -18.33 -29.23
C ASN A 222 51.66 -16.91 -29.80
N ALA A 223 52.08 -15.98 -28.95
CA ALA A 223 52.88 -14.80 -29.24
C ALA A 223 52.52 -13.94 -30.49
N ARG A 224 51.35 -13.29 -30.47
CA ARG A 224 51.16 -11.94 -31.00
C ARG A 224 50.39 -11.11 -29.97
N SER A 225 50.77 -9.85 -29.79
CA SER A 225 49.99 -8.92 -28.97
C SER A 225 48.57 -8.78 -29.56
N TYR A 226 47.54 -8.78 -28.72
CA TYR A 226 46.16 -8.56 -29.14
C TYR A 226 45.97 -7.15 -29.71
N MET A 227 46.78 -6.19 -29.24
CA MET A 227 46.86 -4.85 -29.81
C MET A 227 47.34 -4.87 -31.26
N ASP A 228 48.32 -5.70 -31.61
CA ASP A 228 48.77 -5.85 -33.00
C ASP A 228 47.65 -6.39 -33.89
N ILE A 229 46.89 -7.37 -33.38
CA ILE A 229 45.75 -7.96 -34.09
C ILE A 229 44.68 -6.90 -34.35
N ALA A 230 44.31 -6.13 -33.32
CA ALA A 230 43.35 -5.04 -33.46
C ALA A 230 43.84 -3.95 -34.42
N THR A 231 45.14 -3.61 -34.34
CA THR A 231 45.76 -2.59 -35.21
C THR A 231 45.76 -3.00 -36.67
N THR A 232 46.13 -4.25 -36.98
CA THR A 232 46.09 -4.78 -38.34
C THR A 232 44.66 -4.84 -38.87
N ALA A 233 43.73 -5.36 -38.07
CA ALA A 233 42.33 -5.45 -38.47
C ALA A 233 41.69 -4.10 -38.77
N LEU A 234 42.00 -3.08 -37.95
CA LEU A 234 41.51 -1.73 -38.18
C LEU A 234 42.09 -1.11 -39.45
N LYS A 235 43.39 -1.30 -39.73
CA LYS A 235 44.02 -0.86 -40.99
C LYS A 235 43.40 -1.50 -42.23
N ASP A 236 42.94 -2.74 -42.09
CA ASP A 236 42.30 -3.50 -43.16
C ASP A 236 40.77 -3.32 -43.22
N SER A 237 40.20 -2.46 -42.37
CA SER A 237 38.76 -2.17 -42.30
C SER A 237 38.45 -0.77 -42.82
N SER A 238 37.17 -0.48 -43.03
CA SER A 238 36.70 0.87 -43.35
C SER A 238 36.57 1.79 -42.13
N LEU A 239 36.83 1.31 -40.90
CA LEU A 239 36.78 2.12 -39.68
C LEU A 239 38.01 3.03 -39.58
N GLU A 240 37.76 4.34 -39.45
CA GLU A 240 38.79 5.33 -39.18
C GLU A 240 39.05 5.43 -37.68
N PHE A 241 40.29 5.70 -37.27
CA PHE A 241 40.66 5.89 -35.87
C PHE A 241 41.83 6.89 -35.77
N ALA A 242 41.92 7.60 -34.64
CA ALA A 242 42.96 8.62 -34.42
C ALA A 242 44.28 8.03 -33.91
N SER A 243 44.23 7.18 -32.88
CA SER A 243 45.39 6.52 -32.29
C SER A 243 45.01 5.20 -31.61
N ILE A 244 46.00 4.34 -31.41
CA ILE A 244 45.92 3.16 -30.54
C ILE A 244 47.05 3.29 -29.52
N GLU A 245 46.69 3.29 -28.24
CA GLU A 245 47.60 3.59 -27.11
C GLU A 245 47.63 2.40 -26.15
N ALA A 246 48.80 1.78 -25.98
CA ALA A 246 49.01 0.72 -24.99
C ALA A 246 48.93 1.28 -23.56
N ASP A 247 48.35 0.51 -22.64
CA ASP A 247 48.42 0.79 -21.20
C ASP A 247 49.61 0.03 -20.59
N ASP A 248 50.79 0.65 -20.62
CA ASP A 248 52.06 0.05 -20.17
C ASP A 248 52.13 -0.18 -18.65
N ASN A 249 51.16 0.35 -17.88
CA ASN A 249 51.10 0.26 -16.42
C ASN A 249 50.04 -0.74 -15.94
N LEU A 250 50.04 -1.97 -16.49
CA LEU A 250 49.11 -3.04 -16.08
C LEU A 250 49.28 -3.35 -14.58
N PRO A 251 48.34 -2.96 -13.68
CA PRO A 251 48.45 -3.28 -12.26
C PRO A 251 48.18 -4.77 -12.02
N SER A 252 48.53 -5.28 -10.83
CA SER A 252 48.01 -6.59 -10.39
C SER A 252 46.48 -6.52 -10.32
N VAL A 253 45.79 -7.07 -11.32
CA VAL A 253 44.32 -7.09 -11.36
C VAL A 253 43.83 -7.99 -10.22
N GLU A 254 42.96 -7.47 -9.35
CA GLU A 254 42.30 -8.29 -8.33
C GLU A 254 41.38 -9.25 -9.03
N LYS A 255 41.61 -10.54 -8.82
CA LYS A 255 40.68 -11.56 -9.26
C LYS A 255 39.48 -11.56 -8.31
N ARG A 256 38.27 -11.48 -8.85
CA ARG A 256 36.97 -11.59 -8.14
C ARG A 256 36.82 -12.93 -7.42
N SER A 257 37.54 -13.94 -7.90
CA SER A 257 37.58 -15.31 -7.40
C SER A 257 38.81 -16.01 -7.98
N LEU A 258 39.25 -17.11 -7.36
CA LEU A 258 40.46 -17.84 -7.78
C LEU A 258 40.40 -18.32 -9.25
N ASP A 259 39.22 -18.48 -9.81
CA ASP A 259 38.93 -18.92 -11.18
C ASP A 259 38.86 -17.78 -12.22
N GLU A 260 38.95 -16.51 -11.82
CA GLU A 260 38.95 -15.40 -12.80
C GLU A 260 40.28 -15.34 -13.59
N PRO A 261 40.24 -15.17 -14.92
CA PRO A 261 41.45 -14.99 -15.72
C PRO A 261 42.15 -13.68 -15.38
N SER A 262 43.48 -13.71 -15.32
CA SER A 262 44.31 -12.51 -15.21
C SER A 262 44.21 -11.66 -16.48
N LEU A 263 44.18 -10.33 -16.38
CA LEU A 263 44.34 -9.42 -17.53
C LEU A 263 45.76 -9.55 -18.09
N VAL A 264 45.88 -9.70 -19.40
CA VAL A 264 47.15 -9.89 -20.12
C VAL A 264 47.58 -8.61 -20.83
N GLU A 265 46.63 -7.91 -21.46
CA GLU A 265 46.92 -6.71 -22.24
C GLU A 265 45.73 -5.75 -22.20
N ARG A 266 46.01 -4.45 -22.20
CA ARG A 266 45.01 -3.40 -22.28
C ARG A 266 45.51 -2.26 -23.16
N PHE A 267 44.63 -1.72 -23.99
CA PHE A 267 44.93 -0.56 -24.83
C PHE A 267 43.65 0.23 -25.15
N LEU A 268 43.82 1.49 -25.50
CA LEU A 268 42.76 2.42 -25.88
C LEU A 268 42.83 2.70 -27.38
N ILE A 269 41.68 2.56 -28.07
CA ILE A 269 41.51 3.05 -29.44
C ILE A 269 40.80 4.40 -29.35
N ARG A 270 41.44 5.47 -29.83
CA ARG A 270 40.86 6.82 -29.83
C ARG A 270 40.21 7.16 -31.15
N GLY A 271 39.09 7.88 -31.07
CA GLY A 271 38.44 8.50 -32.22
C GLY A 271 37.97 7.51 -33.28
N LEU A 272 37.41 6.36 -32.87
CA LEU A 272 36.87 5.38 -33.81
C LEU A 272 35.63 5.96 -34.52
N TYR A 273 35.65 5.98 -35.85
CA TYR A 273 34.66 6.66 -36.69
C TYR A 273 34.36 5.87 -37.98
N HIS A 274 33.12 5.99 -38.46
CA HIS A 274 32.68 5.50 -39.76
C HIS A 274 31.33 6.14 -40.12
N ALA A 275 31.20 6.70 -41.32
CA ALA A 275 30.01 7.43 -41.77
C ALA A 275 28.70 6.62 -41.66
N ASP A 276 28.71 5.34 -42.05
CA ASP A 276 27.54 4.46 -41.92
C ASP A 276 27.16 4.10 -40.47
N LEU A 277 28.12 4.19 -39.55
CA LEU A 277 27.89 3.94 -38.13
C LEU A 277 27.38 5.21 -37.45
N GLY A 278 27.95 6.39 -37.63
CA GLY A 278 27.50 7.62 -36.95
C GLY A 278 28.37 8.82 -37.28
N ASN A 279 27.99 10.00 -36.76
CA ASN A 279 28.66 11.26 -37.09
C ASN A 279 29.77 11.65 -36.09
N ASP A 280 29.77 11.11 -34.88
CA ASP A 280 30.75 11.46 -33.85
C ASP A 280 31.64 10.26 -33.51
N ALA A 281 32.94 10.52 -33.40
CA ALA A 281 33.93 9.51 -33.10
C ALA A 281 33.83 9.03 -31.65
N THR A 282 34.15 7.77 -31.36
CA THR A 282 34.07 7.21 -30.00
C THR A 282 35.37 6.54 -29.58
N ASN A 283 35.76 6.69 -28.32
CA ASN A 283 36.94 6.04 -27.74
C ASN A 283 36.56 4.65 -27.15
N ILE A 284 37.39 3.62 -27.35
CA ILE A 284 37.11 2.25 -26.89
C ILE A 284 38.31 1.65 -26.16
N TRP A 285 38.11 1.25 -24.90
CA TRP A 285 39.03 0.41 -24.15
C TRP A 285 38.89 -1.05 -24.55
N VAL A 286 40.04 -1.68 -24.81
CA VAL A 286 40.15 -3.10 -25.12
C VAL A 286 40.92 -3.79 -24.00
N ASN A 287 40.33 -4.84 -23.42
CA ASN A 287 40.92 -5.62 -22.33
C ASN A 287 41.03 -7.09 -22.75
N HIS A 288 42.24 -7.63 -22.86
CA HIS A 288 42.53 -9.00 -23.24
C HIS A 288 42.96 -9.83 -22.02
N TYR A 289 42.32 -10.98 -21.80
CA TYR A 289 42.50 -11.81 -20.61
C TYR A 289 43.24 -13.13 -20.91
N SER A 290 43.85 -13.70 -19.88
CA SER A 290 44.69 -14.91 -19.95
C SER A 290 43.95 -16.19 -20.34
N ASN A 291 42.63 -16.16 -20.36
CA ASN A 291 41.80 -17.22 -20.92
C ASN A 291 41.40 -16.97 -22.40
N GLY A 292 41.95 -15.95 -23.05
CA GLY A 292 41.63 -15.57 -24.43
C GLY A 292 40.44 -14.61 -24.57
N ASP A 293 39.71 -14.33 -23.49
CA ASP A 293 38.54 -13.45 -23.54
C ASP A 293 38.93 -11.99 -23.82
N ASN A 294 38.09 -11.32 -24.60
CA ASN A 294 38.24 -9.90 -24.92
C ASN A 294 37.01 -9.13 -24.46
N ILE A 295 37.25 -8.07 -23.68
CA ILE A 295 36.21 -7.19 -23.16
C ILE A 295 36.41 -5.80 -23.73
N LEU A 296 35.40 -5.34 -24.46
CA LEU A 296 35.34 -3.97 -24.99
C LEU A 296 34.49 -3.10 -24.07
N GLN A 297 35.00 -1.91 -23.74
CA GLN A 297 34.35 -0.90 -22.91
C GLN A 297 34.45 0.47 -23.59
N ILE A 298 33.39 1.27 -23.54
CA ILE A 298 33.37 2.64 -24.10
C ILE A 298 34.14 3.57 -23.15
N ALA A 299 35.01 4.42 -23.69
CA ALA A 299 35.76 5.43 -22.93
C ALA A 299 35.14 6.82 -23.16
N PRO A 300 34.91 7.66 -22.12
CA PRO A 300 34.40 9.01 -22.32
C PRO A 300 35.41 9.94 -22.99
N GLU A 301 34.90 11.05 -23.52
CA GLU A 301 35.53 11.92 -24.52
C GLU A 301 36.90 12.49 -24.11
N ASP A 302 37.12 12.79 -22.83
CA ASP A 302 38.28 13.61 -22.45
C ASP A 302 39.62 12.90 -22.52
N GLY A 303 39.68 11.57 -22.48
CA GLY A 303 40.94 10.84 -22.65
C GLY A 303 42.08 11.12 -21.66
N GLN A 304 41.94 12.13 -20.78
CA GLN A 304 42.93 12.56 -19.83
C GLN A 304 42.65 11.91 -18.49
N HIS A 305 43.58 11.04 -18.08
CA HIS A 305 43.72 10.67 -16.68
C HIS A 305 44.19 11.90 -15.90
N ASN A 306 43.37 12.43 -14.99
CA ASN A 306 43.89 13.29 -13.93
C ASN A 306 44.94 12.48 -13.16
N GLY A 307 46.20 12.91 -13.27
CA GLY A 307 47.43 12.16 -12.96
C GLY A 307 47.68 11.79 -11.49
N ASN A 308 46.64 11.63 -10.68
CA ASN A 308 46.71 11.12 -9.30
C ASN A 308 45.70 10.01 -8.97
N SER A 309 44.88 9.57 -9.94
CA SER A 309 44.09 8.34 -9.77
C SER A 309 44.94 7.16 -10.22
N THR A 310 45.44 6.38 -9.27
CA THR A 310 45.95 5.04 -9.57
C THR A 310 44.83 4.30 -10.31
N PRO A 311 45.06 3.66 -11.47
CA PRO A 311 44.01 2.95 -12.20
C PRO A 311 43.43 1.85 -11.31
N THR A 312 42.34 2.13 -10.60
CA THR A 312 41.68 1.16 -9.73
C THR A 312 40.93 0.18 -10.59
N ARG A 313 41.61 -0.85 -11.10
CA ARG A 313 41.15 -2.21 -11.50
C ARG A 313 39.91 -2.39 -12.42
N ARG A 314 39.06 -1.38 -12.69
CA ARG A 314 37.92 -1.29 -13.62
C ARG A 314 37.38 0.15 -13.64
N TRP A 315 36.84 0.59 -14.78
CA TRP A 315 36.26 1.94 -14.95
C TRP A 315 35.19 2.24 -13.89
N ASP A 316 35.32 3.35 -13.17
CA ASP A 316 34.51 3.72 -12.00
C ASP A 316 33.21 4.47 -12.36
N LYS A 317 33.03 4.85 -13.63
CA LYS A 317 31.77 5.42 -14.13
C LYS A 317 30.83 4.33 -14.69
N PRO A 318 29.52 4.59 -14.85
CA PRO A 318 28.62 3.70 -15.59
C PRO A 318 29.16 3.39 -16.99
N GLY A 319 28.89 2.18 -17.51
CA GLY A 319 29.33 1.76 -18.84
C GLY A 319 28.78 0.41 -19.27
N PHE A 320 29.32 -0.15 -20.35
CA PHE A 320 28.93 -1.46 -20.87
C PHE A 320 30.13 -2.34 -21.12
N LYS A 321 29.96 -3.63 -20.82
CA LYS A 321 30.84 -4.70 -21.27
C LYS A 321 30.18 -5.41 -22.45
N ILE A 322 30.92 -5.53 -23.56
CA ILE A 322 30.49 -6.34 -24.71
C ILE A 322 31.39 -7.56 -24.82
N ALA A 323 30.78 -8.74 -24.74
CA ALA A 323 31.41 -10.04 -24.94
C ALA A 323 30.80 -10.73 -26.16
N TYR A 324 31.58 -11.50 -26.93
CA TYR A 324 31.12 -12.09 -28.19
C TYR A 324 31.88 -13.37 -28.55
N THR A 325 31.34 -14.13 -29.51
CA THR A 325 32.04 -15.26 -30.16
C THR A 325 31.50 -15.46 -31.59
N THR A 326 32.32 -15.98 -32.50
CA THR A 326 31.96 -16.22 -33.92
C THR A 326 32.64 -17.48 -34.46
N ARG A 327 32.28 -17.93 -35.67
CA ARG A 327 33.03 -18.99 -36.38
C ARG A 327 34.46 -18.53 -36.71
N ASN A 328 35.33 -19.49 -37.10
CA ASN A 328 36.65 -19.24 -37.72
C ASN A 328 36.66 -18.24 -38.88
N LYS A 329 35.52 -17.98 -39.54
CA LYS A 329 35.36 -16.87 -40.48
C LYS A 329 33.89 -16.48 -40.55
N SER A 330 33.59 -15.19 -40.40
CA SER A 330 32.21 -14.73 -40.53
C SER A 330 31.81 -14.72 -42.03
N PRO A 331 30.65 -15.27 -42.39
CA PRO A 331 30.10 -15.12 -43.74
C PRO A 331 29.50 -13.73 -43.99
N LEU A 332 29.47 -12.84 -42.98
CA LEU A 332 29.04 -11.45 -43.12
C LEU A 332 30.12 -10.66 -43.85
N ASN A 333 29.78 -10.01 -44.96
CA ASN A 333 30.63 -8.96 -45.52
C ASN A 333 30.62 -7.74 -44.58
N GLU A 334 31.63 -6.87 -44.74
CA GLU A 334 31.84 -5.70 -43.89
C GLU A 334 30.62 -4.75 -43.88
N GLN A 335 30.02 -4.50 -45.03
CA GLN A 335 28.85 -3.62 -45.13
C GLN A 335 27.63 -4.16 -44.36
N ASP A 336 27.36 -5.47 -44.45
CA ASP A 336 26.28 -6.11 -43.69
C ASP A 336 26.59 -6.14 -42.19
N ALA A 337 27.85 -6.29 -41.82
CA ALA A 337 28.30 -6.27 -40.43
C ALA A 337 28.15 -4.87 -39.78
N LEU A 338 28.50 -3.80 -40.50
CA LEU A 338 28.30 -2.42 -40.03
C LEU A 338 26.82 -2.08 -39.87
N LYS A 339 25.97 -2.48 -40.82
CA LYS A 339 24.51 -2.32 -40.69
C LYS A 339 23.95 -3.11 -39.51
N MET A 340 24.51 -4.29 -39.23
CA MET A 340 24.12 -5.10 -38.08
C MET A 340 24.46 -4.41 -36.76
N ALA A 341 25.67 -3.88 -36.63
CA ALA A 341 26.11 -3.16 -35.43
C ALA A 341 25.19 -1.98 -35.10
N ARG A 342 24.83 -1.19 -36.11
CA ARG A 342 23.88 -0.07 -35.98
C ARG A 342 22.50 -0.53 -35.52
N HIS A 343 22.00 -1.63 -36.07
CA HIS A 343 20.66 -2.11 -35.74
C HIS A 343 20.56 -2.70 -34.34
N ILE A 344 21.59 -3.46 -33.92
CA ILE A 344 21.68 -4.00 -32.56
C ILE A 344 21.64 -2.88 -31.53
N SER A 345 22.41 -1.80 -31.73
CA SER A 345 22.48 -0.71 -30.75
C SER A 345 21.18 0.07 -30.62
N MET A 346 20.50 0.39 -31.73
CA MET A 346 19.18 1.06 -31.71
C MET A 346 18.14 0.21 -30.98
N LYS A 347 18.19 -1.11 -31.14
CA LYS A 347 17.28 -2.02 -30.43
C LYS A 347 17.60 -2.12 -28.95
N TRP A 348 18.88 -2.21 -28.60
CA TRP A 348 19.30 -2.12 -27.21
C TRP A 348 18.76 -0.84 -26.55
N GLN A 349 18.94 0.31 -27.21
CA GLN A 349 18.46 1.61 -26.73
C GLN A 349 16.95 1.64 -26.51
N GLY A 350 16.17 1.27 -27.53
CA GLY A 350 14.70 1.29 -27.44
C GLY A 350 14.18 0.36 -26.34
N MET A 351 14.84 -0.79 -26.13
CA MET A 351 14.43 -1.69 -25.06
C MET A 351 14.89 -1.20 -23.68
N ALA A 352 16.08 -0.59 -23.55
CA ALA A 352 16.60 -0.04 -22.30
C ALA A 352 15.74 1.09 -21.71
N ILE A 353 15.00 1.83 -22.56
CA ILE A 353 14.10 2.91 -22.13
C ILE A 353 12.83 2.36 -21.43
N GLY A 354 12.36 1.18 -21.86
CA GLY A 354 11.04 0.65 -21.48
C GLY A 354 11.05 -0.68 -20.72
N ASN A 355 12.19 -1.35 -20.56
CA ASN A 355 12.25 -2.70 -19.97
C ASN A 355 13.41 -2.86 -18.97
N ASP A 356 13.23 -3.75 -18.00
CA ASP A 356 14.24 -4.19 -17.04
C ASP A 356 15.25 -5.14 -17.69
N ILE A 357 16.31 -4.57 -18.28
CA ILE A 357 17.34 -5.35 -18.98
C ILE A 357 18.63 -5.37 -18.17
N SER A 358 18.97 -6.56 -17.68
CA SER A 358 20.26 -6.86 -17.06
C SER A 358 21.27 -7.37 -18.08
N ASP A 359 20.80 -7.95 -19.20
CA ASP A 359 21.64 -8.57 -20.20
C ASP A 359 20.97 -8.58 -21.57
N PHE A 360 21.68 -8.08 -22.58
CA PHE A 360 21.20 -8.05 -23.96
C PHE A 360 22.03 -9.01 -24.81
N ILE A 361 21.46 -10.20 -25.03
CA ILE A 361 22.09 -11.30 -25.75
C ILE A 361 21.49 -11.38 -27.16
N GLY A 362 22.34 -11.58 -28.17
CA GLY A 362 21.85 -11.73 -29.53
C GLY A 362 22.71 -12.60 -30.44
N PHE A 363 22.09 -13.01 -31.55
CA PHE A 363 22.68 -13.88 -32.56
C PHE A 363 22.49 -13.29 -33.96
N VAL A 364 23.49 -13.46 -34.81
CA VAL A 364 23.39 -13.12 -36.24
C VAL A 364 23.42 -14.41 -37.03
N GLU A 365 22.40 -14.62 -37.87
CA GLU A 365 22.23 -15.80 -38.69
C GLU A 365 22.52 -15.51 -40.17
N THR A 366 23.25 -16.42 -40.83
CA THR A 366 23.31 -16.45 -42.29
C THR A 366 23.05 -17.87 -42.78
N GLY A 367 22.20 -18.04 -43.80
CA GLY A 367 21.88 -19.36 -44.33
C GLY A 367 21.33 -20.34 -43.28
N HIS A 368 20.45 -19.86 -42.39
CA HIS A 368 19.81 -20.66 -41.31
C HIS A 368 20.74 -21.16 -40.19
N THR A 369 21.95 -20.59 -40.07
CA THR A 369 22.87 -20.93 -38.98
C THR A 369 23.30 -19.68 -38.22
N ALA A 370 23.34 -19.73 -36.89
CA ALA A 370 23.88 -18.65 -36.06
C ALA A 370 25.40 -18.58 -36.22
N ASN A 371 25.91 -17.47 -36.75
CA ASN A 371 27.32 -17.30 -37.10
C ASN A 371 28.05 -16.31 -36.19
N PHE A 372 27.34 -15.40 -35.54
CA PHE A 372 27.91 -14.46 -34.57
C PHE A 372 27.02 -14.40 -33.32
N TYR A 373 27.64 -14.39 -32.14
CA TYR A 373 27.01 -14.27 -30.83
C TYR A 373 27.58 -13.05 -30.12
N PHE A 374 26.73 -12.29 -29.44
CA PHE A 374 27.16 -11.19 -28.60
C PHE A 374 26.29 -11.06 -27.35
N ARG A 375 26.85 -10.39 -26.35
CA ARG A 375 26.28 -10.11 -25.05
C ARG A 375 26.68 -8.71 -24.61
N ILE A 376 25.71 -7.87 -24.30
CA ILE A 376 25.92 -6.49 -23.81
C ILE A 376 25.44 -6.44 -22.35
N ILE A 377 26.35 -6.15 -21.43
CA ILE A 377 26.10 -6.12 -19.99
C ILE A 377 26.27 -4.69 -19.48
N PRO A 378 25.20 -4.05 -18.95
CA PRO A 378 25.29 -2.79 -18.22
C PRO A 378 26.16 -2.95 -16.95
N GLU A 379 27.14 -2.06 -16.75
CA GLU A 379 28.02 -2.05 -15.58
C GLU A 379 27.96 -0.68 -14.87
N HIS A 380 27.93 -0.68 -13.53
CA HIS A 380 28.16 0.51 -12.71
C HIS A 380 29.40 0.27 -11.85
N LYS A 381 30.40 1.17 -11.93
CA LYS A 381 31.71 0.99 -11.27
C LYS A 381 32.41 -0.34 -11.63
N GLY A 382 32.20 -0.85 -12.85
CA GLY A 382 32.74 -2.14 -13.28
C GLY A 382 32.10 -3.38 -12.65
N HIS A 383 30.95 -3.23 -11.97
CA HIS A 383 30.15 -4.35 -11.46
C HIS A 383 28.96 -4.62 -12.38
N PRO A 384 28.75 -5.89 -12.82
CA PRO A 384 27.46 -6.30 -13.36
C PRO A 384 26.41 -6.07 -12.27
N MET A 385 25.30 -5.37 -12.56
CA MET A 385 24.27 -5.14 -11.53
C MET A 385 23.69 -6.43 -10.93
N ALA A 386 23.84 -7.57 -11.62
CA ALA A 386 23.52 -8.89 -11.09
C ALA A 386 24.35 -9.29 -9.85
N SER A 387 25.61 -8.84 -9.71
CA SER A 387 26.41 -9.05 -8.49
C SER A 387 26.15 -7.99 -7.41
N MET A 388 25.36 -6.96 -7.72
CA MET A 388 24.82 -6.01 -6.76
C MET A 388 23.49 -6.48 -6.16
N ALA A 389 23.05 -7.72 -6.44
CA ALA A 389 21.92 -8.34 -5.74
C ALA A 389 22.12 -8.32 -4.21
N ALA A 390 23.36 -8.30 -3.71
CA ALA A 390 23.66 -8.14 -2.28
C ALA A 390 23.51 -6.70 -1.73
N ARG A 391 23.18 -5.70 -2.58
CA ARG A 391 22.85 -4.32 -2.16
C ARG A 391 21.67 -3.71 -2.91
N LEU A 392 20.90 -4.51 -3.64
CA LEU A 392 19.61 -4.12 -4.18
C LEU A 392 18.56 -4.54 -3.16
N SER A 393 18.43 -3.72 -2.13
CA SER A 393 17.35 -3.71 -1.17
C SER A 393 16.05 -3.38 -1.91
N ALA A 394 15.47 -4.30 -2.66
CA ALA A 394 14.11 -4.16 -3.20
C ALA A 394 13.17 -4.97 -2.31
N SER A 395 12.13 -4.33 -1.79
CA SER A 395 11.06 -5.04 -1.10
C SER A 395 10.46 -6.09 -2.05
N ILE A 396 10.26 -7.33 -1.59
CA ILE A 396 9.79 -8.42 -2.47
C ILE A 396 8.40 -8.86 -2.02
N THR A 397 7.49 -9.02 -2.99
CA THR A 397 6.23 -9.74 -2.77
C THR A 397 6.42 -11.20 -3.14
N LEU A 398 6.14 -12.08 -2.18
CA LEU A 398 6.29 -13.53 -2.29
C LEU A 398 4.91 -14.19 -2.15
N ARG A 399 4.76 -15.40 -2.67
CA ARG A 399 3.55 -16.20 -2.48
C ARG A 399 3.90 -17.57 -1.92
N LEU A 400 3.20 -17.98 -0.87
CA LEU A 400 3.17 -19.36 -0.37
C LEU A 400 1.75 -19.86 -0.57
N GLY A 401 1.56 -20.75 -1.55
CA GLY A 401 0.24 -21.08 -2.06
C GLY A 401 -0.50 -19.84 -2.56
N GLU A 402 -1.72 -19.63 -2.06
CA GLU A 402 -2.55 -18.46 -2.40
C GLU A 402 -2.24 -17.22 -1.54
N THR A 403 -1.48 -17.39 -0.45
CA THR A 403 -1.20 -16.30 0.49
C THR A 403 0.00 -15.48 0.02
N ALA A 404 -0.20 -14.17 -0.08
CA ALA A 404 0.86 -13.22 -0.42
C ALA A 404 1.55 -12.72 0.85
N TYR A 405 2.86 -12.56 0.76
CA TYR A 405 3.72 -12.04 1.80
C TYR A 405 4.60 -10.93 1.25
N TYR A 406 5.02 -10.05 2.13
CA TYR A 406 5.94 -8.97 1.87
C TYR A 406 7.21 -9.17 2.70
N MET A 407 8.34 -9.16 2.01
CA MET A 407 9.66 -9.19 2.61
C MET A 407 10.19 -7.76 2.64
N HIS A 408 10.14 -7.16 3.84
CA HIS A 408 10.54 -5.78 4.06
C HIS A 408 12.06 -5.59 4.00
N GLN A 409 12.50 -4.39 3.59
CA GLN A 409 13.90 -3.94 3.55
C GLN A 409 14.51 -3.66 4.94
N VAL A 410 14.26 -4.50 5.96
CA VAL A 410 14.95 -4.37 7.26
C VAL A 410 16.36 -4.97 7.08
N PRO A 411 17.42 -4.43 7.72
CA PRO A 411 18.72 -5.08 7.76
C PRO A 411 18.60 -6.56 8.12
N GLU A 412 19.31 -7.37 7.35
CA GLU A 412 19.47 -8.81 7.53
C GLU A 412 19.66 -9.15 9.02
N GLN A 413 18.80 -10.01 9.58
CA GLN A 413 18.90 -10.37 10.99
C GLN A 413 19.76 -11.63 11.18
N GLY A 414 20.64 -11.59 12.19
CA GLY A 414 21.50 -12.71 12.59
C GLY A 414 22.66 -12.98 11.62
N ASP A 415 23.51 -13.94 11.98
CA ASP A 415 24.64 -14.36 11.13
C ASP A 415 24.16 -15.05 9.84
N PRO A 416 24.96 -15.03 8.75
CA PRO A 416 24.61 -15.76 7.53
C PRO A 416 24.44 -17.26 7.77
N ILE A 417 23.32 -17.80 7.29
CA ILE A 417 22.92 -19.20 7.39
C ILE A 417 22.94 -19.84 6.00
N GLY A 418 23.91 -20.71 5.73
CA GLY A 418 24.04 -21.42 4.45
C GLY A 418 24.72 -20.60 3.34
N VAL A 419 25.08 -21.27 2.23
CA VAL A 419 26.05 -20.73 1.23
C VAL A 419 25.42 -20.38 -0.14
N ASN A 420 24.17 -20.78 -0.40
CA ASN A 420 23.49 -20.51 -1.69
C ASN A 420 22.01 -20.92 -1.63
N GLN A 421 21.11 -20.02 -1.22
CA GLN A 421 19.67 -20.31 -1.22
C GLN A 421 18.86 -19.24 -1.93
N MET A 422 17.99 -19.68 -2.83
CA MET A 422 16.85 -18.91 -3.33
C MET A 422 15.91 -18.59 -2.18
N THR A 423 15.15 -17.50 -2.29
CA THR A 423 14.17 -17.09 -1.27
C THR A 423 13.23 -18.24 -0.93
N ALA A 424 13.25 -18.69 0.33
CA ALA A 424 12.45 -19.80 0.81
C ALA A 424 11.87 -19.49 2.21
N PRO A 425 10.68 -20.03 2.54
CA PRO A 425 10.09 -19.83 3.86
C PRO A 425 10.87 -20.61 4.91
N CYS A 426 10.95 -20.04 6.11
CA CYS A 426 11.75 -20.52 7.22
C CYS A 426 11.06 -20.23 8.56
N THR A 427 11.22 -21.09 9.56
CA THR A 427 10.77 -20.81 10.94
C THR A 427 11.96 -20.79 11.89
N VAL A 428 12.01 -19.80 12.78
CA VAL A 428 12.99 -19.72 13.87
C VAL A 428 12.35 -20.19 15.17
N PHE A 429 13.01 -21.12 15.86
CA PHE A 429 12.67 -21.58 17.21
C PHE A 429 13.83 -21.38 18.17
N THR A 430 13.52 -21.15 19.44
CA THR A 430 14.51 -21.01 20.51
C THR A 430 14.39 -22.13 21.53
N ILE A 431 15.48 -22.86 21.75
CA ILE A 431 15.55 -23.94 22.73
C ILE A 431 16.16 -23.39 24.02
N HIS A 432 15.36 -23.33 25.09
CA HIS A 432 15.76 -22.78 26.37
C HIS A 432 16.22 -23.87 27.37
N GLY A 433 17.34 -23.62 28.05
CA GLY A 433 17.72 -24.35 29.27
C GLY A 433 17.87 -25.87 29.11
N SER A 434 17.11 -26.63 29.92
CA SER A 434 17.13 -28.09 29.99
C SER A 434 16.08 -28.79 29.11
N SER A 435 15.24 -28.03 28.38
CA SER A 435 14.16 -28.60 27.57
C SER A 435 14.72 -29.37 26.37
N THR A 436 14.04 -30.46 25.99
CA THR A 436 14.40 -31.20 24.78
C THR A 436 13.91 -30.46 23.53
N ALA A 437 14.62 -30.61 22.42
CA ALA A 437 14.18 -30.03 21.14
C ALA A 437 12.80 -30.56 20.73
N LYS A 438 12.51 -31.82 21.09
CA LYS A 438 11.22 -32.46 20.86
C LYS A 438 10.05 -31.74 21.53
N GLU A 439 10.19 -31.42 22.82
CA GLU A 439 9.15 -30.72 23.59
C GLU A 439 8.91 -29.32 23.02
N VAL A 440 10.00 -28.55 22.87
CA VAL A 440 9.94 -27.16 22.39
C VAL A 440 9.29 -27.08 21.00
N LEU A 441 9.69 -27.92 20.05
CA LEU A 441 9.14 -27.89 18.69
C LEU A 441 7.65 -28.26 18.66
N SER A 442 7.26 -29.32 19.38
CA SER A 442 5.87 -29.77 19.40
C SER A 442 4.95 -28.68 19.98
N GLU A 443 5.33 -28.12 21.12
CA GLU A 443 4.56 -27.04 21.77
C GLU A 443 4.57 -25.75 20.95
N SER A 444 5.70 -25.38 20.34
CA SER A 444 5.82 -24.13 19.59
C SER A 444 5.06 -24.16 18.27
N ILE A 445 5.06 -25.28 17.55
CA ILE A 445 4.27 -25.44 16.31
C ILE A 445 2.78 -25.27 16.60
N GLU A 446 2.27 -25.93 17.64
CA GLU A 446 0.87 -25.79 18.07
C GLU A 446 0.57 -24.36 18.53
N ARG A 447 1.46 -23.78 19.34
CA ARG A 447 1.33 -22.41 19.86
C ARG A 447 1.32 -21.39 18.72
N PHE A 448 2.22 -21.50 17.74
CA PHE A 448 2.30 -20.58 16.61
C PHE A 448 1.03 -20.62 15.78
N GLY A 449 0.53 -21.81 15.43
CA GLY A 449 -0.70 -21.96 14.66
C GLY A 449 -1.95 -21.40 15.36
N ARG A 450 -1.93 -21.26 16.69
CA ARG A 450 -3.03 -20.66 17.47
C ARG A 450 -2.87 -19.14 17.63
N LEU A 451 -1.65 -18.67 17.86
CA LEU A 451 -1.38 -17.27 18.24
C LEU A 451 -1.15 -16.34 17.05
N ASP A 452 -0.74 -16.87 15.90
CA ASP A 452 -0.29 -16.06 14.78
C ASP A 452 -1.07 -16.36 13.50
N ASP A 453 -1.43 -15.30 12.80
CA ASP A 453 -2.18 -15.33 11.54
C ASP A 453 -1.26 -15.07 10.33
N VAL A 454 0.04 -14.91 10.55
CA VAL A 454 1.07 -14.76 9.51
C VAL A 454 1.81 -16.08 9.30
N TRP A 455 2.13 -16.80 10.38
CA TRP A 455 2.77 -18.11 10.32
C TRP A 455 1.80 -19.20 9.83
N SER A 456 2.31 -20.12 9.02
CA SER A 456 1.64 -21.37 8.63
C SER A 456 2.65 -22.51 8.65
N PRO A 457 2.21 -23.78 8.67
CA PRO A 457 3.11 -24.92 8.54
C PRO A 457 4.00 -24.89 7.29
N ASP A 458 3.65 -24.14 6.25
CA ASP A 458 4.49 -23.97 5.06
C ASP A 458 5.85 -23.31 5.38
N PHE A 459 5.92 -22.55 6.49
CA PHE A 459 7.17 -21.99 6.98
C PHE A 459 8.12 -23.02 7.61
N LEU A 460 7.69 -24.27 7.79
CA LEU A 460 8.54 -25.36 8.29
C LEU A 460 9.43 -25.97 7.21
N GLN A 461 9.39 -25.49 5.96
CA GLN A 461 10.30 -25.96 4.90
C GLN A 461 11.77 -25.82 5.28
N ASN A 462 12.13 -24.72 5.97
CA ASN A 462 13.45 -24.53 6.56
C ASN A 462 13.28 -24.18 8.03
N VAL A 463 14.15 -24.73 8.90
CA VAL A 463 14.06 -24.49 10.34
C VAL A 463 15.41 -24.06 10.88
N VAL A 464 15.39 -22.99 11.69
CA VAL A 464 16.56 -22.49 12.42
C VAL A 464 16.30 -22.71 13.91
N LEU A 465 17.16 -23.49 14.55
CA LEU A 465 17.14 -23.79 15.97
C LEU A 465 18.24 -23.01 16.68
N GLN A 466 17.84 -22.12 17.58
CA GLN A 466 18.75 -21.37 18.44
C GLN A 466 18.96 -22.16 19.74
N SER A 467 20.19 -22.60 20.03
CA SER A 467 20.49 -23.41 21.23
C SER A 467 21.84 -23.08 21.87
N LEU A 468 21.94 -23.34 23.18
CA LEU A 468 23.16 -23.23 24.00
C LEU A 468 23.89 -24.58 24.17
N SER A 469 23.29 -25.72 23.77
CA SER A 469 23.76 -27.08 24.08
C SER A 469 24.13 -27.93 22.84
N SER A 470 24.67 -29.13 23.07
CA SER A 470 25.33 -29.99 22.05
C SER A 470 24.45 -30.28 20.83
N GLN A 471 25.00 -30.08 19.63
CA GLN A 471 24.24 -30.02 18.37
C GLN A 471 23.62 -31.34 17.87
N GLU A 472 24.08 -32.51 18.32
CA GLU A 472 23.75 -33.78 17.65
C GLU A 472 22.44 -34.43 18.13
N SER A 473 22.13 -34.37 19.43
CA SER A 473 20.84 -34.84 19.97
C SER A 473 19.68 -33.95 19.51
N ILE A 474 19.90 -32.64 19.48
CA ILE A 474 18.93 -31.63 19.02
C ILE A 474 18.52 -31.88 17.57
N ARG A 475 19.50 -32.15 16.70
CA ARG A 475 19.24 -32.42 15.28
C ARG A 475 18.33 -33.63 15.10
N LYS A 476 18.61 -34.72 15.80
CA LYS A 476 17.84 -35.97 15.68
C LYS A 476 16.38 -35.79 16.13
N ASP A 477 16.17 -35.16 17.28
CA ASP A 477 14.84 -34.86 17.79
C ASP A 477 14.05 -33.96 16.83
N ALA A 478 14.71 -32.95 16.25
CA ALA A 478 14.11 -32.05 15.27
C ALA A 478 13.73 -32.78 13.98
N GLU A 479 14.60 -33.63 13.44
CA GLU A 479 14.32 -34.45 12.26
C GLU A 479 13.10 -35.35 12.45
N ASP A 480 12.92 -35.94 13.64
CA ASP A 480 11.78 -36.81 13.93
C ASP A 480 10.45 -36.04 14.04
N ILE A 481 10.43 -34.86 14.68
CA ILE A 481 9.23 -34.02 14.80
C ILE A 481 8.86 -33.33 13.48
N LEU A 482 9.86 -32.92 12.70
CA LEU A 482 9.65 -32.13 11.48
C LEU A 482 9.40 -32.99 10.23
N ARG A 483 9.65 -34.31 10.29
CA ARG A 483 9.43 -35.25 9.18
C ARG A 483 8.04 -35.13 8.52
N PRO A 484 6.92 -34.97 9.25
CA PRO A 484 5.59 -34.84 8.64
C PRO A 484 5.40 -33.56 7.81
N TYR A 485 6.24 -32.54 8.01
CA TYR A 485 6.11 -31.22 7.38
C TYR A 485 7.01 -31.03 6.15
N ASN A 486 7.68 -32.09 5.67
CA ASN A 486 8.59 -32.05 4.52
C ASN A 486 9.70 -30.99 4.65
N THR A 487 10.24 -30.80 5.86
CA THR A 487 11.36 -29.88 6.11
C THR A 487 12.60 -30.29 5.30
N SER A 488 13.10 -29.37 4.48
CA SER A 488 14.27 -29.56 3.63
C SER A 488 15.59 -29.37 4.38
N SER A 489 15.64 -28.38 5.29
CA SER A 489 16.88 -27.98 5.95
C SER A 489 16.65 -27.64 7.42
N ILE A 490 17.55 -28.12 8.29
CA ILE A 490 17.59 -27.77 9.71
C ILE A 490 18.96 -27.17 10.02
N TYR A 491 18.95 -25.90 10.43
CA TYR A 491 20.11 -25.14 10.84
C TYR A 491 20.13 -25.03 12.37
N ILE A 492 21.30 -25.19 12.96
CA ILE A 492 21.49 -25.03 14.41
C ILE A 492 22.50 -23.90 14.60
N THR A 493 22.11 -22.86 15.30
CA THR A 493 22.96 -21.70 15.59
C THR A 493 23.16 -21.52 17.09
N SER A 494 24.35 -21.05 17.49
CA SER A 494 24.65 -20.72 18.87
C SER A 494 24.11 -19.34 19.22
N VAL A 495 23.47 -19.22 20.39
CA VAL A 495 22.97 -17.94 20.91
C VAL A 495 24.13 -17.09 21.42
N SER A 496 24.94 -16.48 20.54
CA SER A 496 25.95 -15.50 20.95
C SER A 496 25.60 -14.11 20.42
N SER A 497 25.21 -13.23 21.36
CA SER A 497 24.88 -11.80 21.21
C SER A 497 23.95 -11.43 20.04
N GLY A 498 22.64 -11.49 20.29
CA GLY A 498 21.58 -11.06 19.37
C GLY A 498 20.66 -12.22 18.97
N ALA A 499 19.95 -12.81 19.95
CA ALA A 499 18.98 -13.86 19.65
C ALA A 499 17.88 -13.32 18.72
N LEU A 500 17.59 -14.07 17.66
CA LEU A 500 16.47 -13.78 16.78
C LEU A 500 15.16 -14.04 17.51
N ASN A 501 14.14 -13.24 17.21
CA ASN A 501 12.81 -13.54 17.69
C ASN A 501 12.28 -14.81 17.02
N GLU A 502 11.41 -15.53 17.71
CA GLU A 502 10.76 -16.69 17.13
C GLU A 502 9.74 -16.30 16.06
N GLY A 503 9.45 -17.21 15.13
CA GLY A 503 8.36 -17.04 14.17
C GLY A 503 8.75 -17.25 12.71
N PRO A 504 7.90 -16.79 11.77
CA PRO A 504 8.09 -16.99 10.33
C PRO A 504 9.12 -16.02 9.76
N TYR A 505 10.00 -16.50 8.89
CA TYR A 505 10.98 -15.69 8.19
C TYR A 505 11.07 -16.15 6.73
N PHE A 506 11.60 -15.30 5.87
CA PHE A 506 12.10 -15.71 4.57
C PHE A 506 13.63 -15.77 4.63
N LEU A 507 14.19 -16.93 4.30
CA LEU A 507 15.61 -17.13 4.12
C LEU A 507 15.96 -16.73 2.68
N ASN A 508 16.71 -15.65 2.52
CA ASN A 508 17.09 -15.09 1.23
C ASN A 508 18.59 -14.81 1.23
N MET A 509 19.34 -15.40 0.30
CA MET A 509 20.81 -15.21 0.22
C MET A 509 21.52 -15.50 1.55
N GLY A 510 21.02 -16.49 2.29
CA GLY A 510 21.55 -16.90 3.59
C GLY A 510 21.19 -15.97 4.76
N ARG A 511 20.23 -15.07 4.59
CA ARG A 511 19.81 -14.12 5.64
C ARG A 511 18.32 -14.21 5.89
N LEU A 512 17.93 -13.97 7.14
CA LEU A 512 16.55 -14.06 7.57
C LEU A 512 15.88 -12.68 7.52
N HIS A 513 14.73 -12.64 6.87
CA HIS A 513 13.88 -11.46 6.76
C HIS A 513 12.52 -11.74 7.40
N PRO A 514 12.02 -10.89 8.30
CA PRO A 514 10.69 -11.07 8.87
C PRO A 514 9.61 -11.13 7.79
N ALA A 515 8.73 -12.12 7.87
CA ALA A 515 7.55 -12.23 7.05
C ALA A 515 6.45 -11.25 7.50
N TYR A 516 5.89 -10.52 6.54
CA TYR A 516 4.65 -9.74 6.69
C TYR A 516 3.60 -10.36 5.78
N ARG A 517 2.43 -10.74 6.30
CA ARG A 517 1.33 -11.20 5.46
C ARG A 517 0.65 -10.01 4.80
N LEU A 518 0.33 -10.14 3.52
CA LEU A 518 -0.37 -9.10 2.76
C LEU A 518 -1.88 -9.38 2.74
N TYR A 519 -2.65 -8.51 3.36
CA TYR A 519 -4.12 -8.59 3.41
C TYR A 519 -4.79 -7.53 2.53
N PRO A 520 -5.86 -7.86 1.79
CA PRO A 520 -6.62 -6.87 1.04
C PRO A 520 -7.49 -5.99 1.96
N ASP A 521 -7.47 -4.67 1.75
CA ASP A 521 -8.36 -3.69 2.39
C ASP A 521 -9.72 -3.64 1.67
N TYR A 522 -10.48 -4.74 1.75
CA TYR A 522 -11.79 -4.85 1.10
C TYR A 522 -12.86 -3.88 1.62
N ALA A 523 -12.72 -3.36 2.85
CA ALA A 523 -13.61 -2.35 3.42
C ALA A 523 -13.24 -0.94 2.95
N GLY A 524 -12.06 -0.76 2.33
CA GLY A 524 -11.53 0.54 1.95
C GLY A 524 -11.33 1.46 3.16
N ALA A 525 -10.93 0.90 4.29
CA ALA A 525 -10.78 1.60 5.57
C ALA A 525 -9.44 2.36 5.67
N PHE A 526 -8.40 1.92 4.95
CA PHE A 526 -7.07 2.50 5.00
C PHE A 526 -6.92 3.63 3.97
N ILE A 527 -6.20 4.68 4.36
CA ILE A 527 -5.73 5.73 3.43
C ILE A 527 -4.29 5.48 2.98
N ALA A 528 -3.48 4.92 3.88
CA ALA A 528 -2.09 4.56 3.62
C ALA A 528 -1.71 3.37 4.51
N PRO A 529 -1.59 2.15 3.96
CA PRO A 529 -0.95 1.03 4.64
C PRO A 529 0.54 1.29 4.83
N THR A 530 1.13 0.79 5.91
CA THR A 530 2.48 1.20 6.32
C THR A 530 3.35 0.02 6.72
N VAL A 531 4.65 0.24 6.62
CA VAL A 531 5.69 -0.64 7.17
C VAL A 531 6.72 0.22 7.91
N PRO A 532 7.37 -0.28 8.97
CA PRO A 532 8.40 0.48 9.68
C PRO A 532 9.56 0.82 8.75
N THR A 533 10.38 1.82 9.08
CA THR A 533 11.68 2.04 8.42
C THR A 533 12.78 1.35 9.23
N GLU A 534 14.05 1.69 8.98
CA GLU A 534 15.16 1.28 9.86
C GLU A 534 15.01 1.85 11.28
N ASP A 535 14.33 3.00 11.42
CA ASP A 535 13.88 3.50 12.72
C ASP A 535 12.55 2.82 13.06
N PRO A 536 12.48 2.03 14.15
CA PRO A 536 11.27 1.30 14.52
C PRO A 536 10.07 2.21 14.88
N TYR A 537 10.30 3.50 15.11
CA TYR A 537 9.25 4.49 15.41
C TYR A 537 8.83 5.34 14.21
N CYS A 538 9.46 5.14 13.05
CA CYS A 538 9.11 5.82 11.81
C CYS A 538 8.66 4.81 10.75
N TYR A 539 7.84 5.29 9.83
CA TYR A 539 7.11 4.45 8.88
C TYR A 539 7.23 4.98 7.46
N LYS A 540 7.13 4.08 6.49
CA LYS A 540 6.95 4.43 5.08
C LYS A 540 5.66 3.83 4.53
N PRO A 541 5.06 4.43 3.48
CA PRO A 541 3.93 3.82 2.81
C PRO A 541 4.35 2.46 2.25
N LEU A 542 3.44 1.47 2.28
CA LEU A 542 3.70 0.18 1.68
C LEU A 542 3.89 0.34 0.16
N ASP A 543 5.01 -0.16 -0.35
CA ASP A 543 5.41 -0.15 -1.76
C ASP A 543 5.11 -1.49 -2.46
N ALA A 544 4.05 -2.16 -2.05
CA ALA A 544 3.65 -3.47 -2.56
C ALA A 544 2.13 -3.60 -2.69
N ALA A 545 1.72 -4.42 -3.64
CA ALA A 545 0.32 -4.82 -3.83
C ALA A 545 0.24 -6.34 -3.94
N ALA A 546 -0.72 -6.94 -3.22
CA ALA A 546 -1.10 -8.34 -3.40
C ALA A 546 -2.42 -8.39 -4.17
N TYR A 547 -2.32 -8.55 -5.48
CA TYR A 547 -3.51 -8.75 -6.32
C TYR A 547 -4.04 -10.17 -6.12
N GLY A 548 -5.12 -10.31 -5.37
CA GLY A 548 -5.94 -11.53 -5.34
C GLY A 548 -7.05 -11.47 -6.39
N GLU A 549 -7.59 -12.62 -6.79
CA GLU A 549 -8.73 -12.69 -7.71
C GLU A 549 -9.99 -12.03 -7.12
N THR A 550 -10.16 -12.11 -5.80
CA THR A 550 -11.37 -11.64 -5.09
C THR A 550 -11.44 -10.11 -4.94
N TYR A 551 -10.31 -9.44 -4.72
CA TYR A 551 -10.25 -7.98 -4.45
C TYR A 551 -9.13 -7.28 -5.24
N PRO A 552 -9.16 -7.31 -6.58
CA PRO A 552 -8.04 -6.88 -7.43
C PRO A 552 -7.76 -5.36 -7.39
N SER A 553 -8.69 -4.55 -6.89
CA SER A 553 -8.56 -3.08 -6.80
C SER A 553 -8.36 -2.57 -5.37
N SER A 554 -8.28 -3.45 -4.37
CA SER A 554 -8.10 -3.06 -2.97
C SER A 554 -6.65 -2.68 -2.67
N LEU A 555 -6.47 -1.72 -1.75
CA LEU A 555 -5.16 -1.51 -1.14
C LEU A 555 -4.75 -2.78 -0.39
N THR A 556 -3.45 -2.97 -0.22
CA THR A 556 -2.92 -4.11 0.53
C THR A 556 -2.30 -3.62 1.83
N VAL A 557 -2.55 -4.32 2.94
CA VAL A 557 -1.96 -4.03 4.25
C VAL A 557 -0.93 -5.11 4.58
N ALA A 558 0.30 -4.69 4.88
CA ALA A 558 1.36 -5.57 5.36
C ALA A 558 1.26 -5.72 6.87
N VAL A 559 1.06 -6.96 7.32
CA VAL A 559 0.80 -7.28 8.73
C VAL A 559 1.94 -8.17 9.24
N PRO A 560 2.74 -7.71 10.24
CA PRO A 560 3.84 -8.51 10.79
C PRO A 560 3.33 -9.64 11.68
N SER A 561 4.08 -10.73 11.76
CA SER A 561 3.81 -11.81 12.72
C SER A 561 3.81 -11.28 14.16
N ARG A 562 2.89 -11.77 14.98
CA ARG A 562 2.83 -11.50 16.42
C ARG A 562 3.99 -12.17 17.15
N LEU A 563 4.56 -13.23 16.58
CA LEU A 563 5.59 -14.05 17.21
C LEU A 563 6.93 -13.32 17.36
N TYR A 564 7.17 -12.29 16.55
CA TYR A 564 8.37 -11.45 16.71
C TYR A 564 8.36 -10.63 18.00
N HIS A 565 7.26 -10.66 18.74
CA HIS A 565 7.04 -9.82 19.90
C HIS A 565 6.57 -10.69 21.06
N SER A 566 7.28 -10.60 22.18
CA SER A 566 6.88 -11.24 23.43
C SER A 566 6.51 -10.15 24.44
N PRO A 567 5.28 -10.13 24.97
CA PRO A 567 4.90 -9.15 25.98
C PRO A 567 5.81 -9.22 27.20
N THR A 568 6.26 -8.06 27.68
CA THR A 568 7.00 -7.90 28.94
C THR A 568 6.28 -6.87 29.82
N PRO A 569 6.62 -6.74 31.12
CA PRO A 569 6.07 -5.67 31.95
C PRO A 569 6.29 -4.26 31.37
N GLU A 570 7.41 -4.04 30.66
CA GLU A 570 7.76 -2.78 30.01
C GLU A 570 7.04 -2.59 28.67
N ASN A 571 6.80 -3.69 27.92
CA ASN A 571 6.08 -3.71 26.64
C ASN A 571 4.85 -4.63 26.72
N PRO A 572 3.83 -4.28 27.52
CA PRO A 572 2.69 -5.16 27.78
C PRO A 572 1.80 -5.37 26.54
N PHE A 573 1.96 -4.53 25.51
CA PHE A 573 1.23 -4.63 24.25
C PHE A 573 2.11 -5.09 23.08
N ALA A 574 3.30 -5.65 23.34
CA ALA A 574 4.16 -6.18 22.29
C ALA A 574 3.38 -7.13 21.36
N GLY A 575 3.39 -6.86 20.05
CA GLY A 575 2.65 -7.66 19.06
C GLY A 575 1.21 -7.23 18.82
N THR A 576 0.71 -6.22 19.56
CA THR A 576 -0.63 -5.64 19.38
C THR A 576 -0.63 -4.71 18.18
N ARG A 577 -1.52 -4.95 17.22
CA ARG A 577 -1.62 -4.20 15.97
C ARG A 577 -2.69 -3.12 16.08
N VAL A 578 -2.33 -1.90 15.71
CA VAL A 578 -3.20 -0.73 15.77
C VAL A 578 -3.19 0.06 14.45
N GLY A 579 -4.37 0.51 14.03
CA GLY A 579 -4.48 1.49 12.94
C GLY A 579 -4.77 2.88 13.52
N VAL A 580 -4.27 3.93 12.87
CA VAL A 580 -4.36 5.30 13.41
C VAL A 580 -5.10 6.23 12.45
N LYS A 581 -6.08 6.98 12.95
CA LYS A 581 -6.87 7.92 12.13
C LYS A 581 -5.96 8.95 11.45
N ASP A 582 -6.24 9.27 10.20
CA ASP A 582 -5.40 10.16 9.36
C ASP A 582 -5.50 11.66 9.69
N ILE A 583 -5.66 11.99 10.96
CA ILE A 583 -5.42 13.34 11.50
C ILE A 583 -4.30 13.33 12.55
N MET A 584 -3.77 12.15 12.88
CA MET A 584 -2.68 11.95 13.82
C MET A 584 -1.37 11.79 13.05
N ASP A 585 -0.35 12.53 13.47
CA ASP A 585 0.97 12.49 12.87
C ASP A 585 1.69 11.19 13.18
N LEU A 586 2.32 10.62 12.14
CA LEU A 586 3.10 9.40 12.20
C LEU A 586 4.40 9.66 11.43
N CYS A 587 5.54 9.51 12.10
CA CYS A 587 6.85 9.81 11.55
C CYS A 587 7.07 9.07 10.22
N GLY A 588 7.62 9.77 9.23
CA GLY A 588 7.91 9.26 7.89
C GLY A 588 6.71 9.24 6.93
N LEU A 589 5.51 9.62 7.39
CA LEU A 589 4.28 9.62 6.59
C LEU A 589 3.63 11.00 6.54
N ARG A 590 2.84 11.23 5.49
CA ARG A 590 1.98 12.41 5.41
C ARG A 590 0.73 12.19 6.28
N THR A 591 0.21 13.26 6.85
CA THR A 591 -1.09 13.29 7.51
C THR A 591 -2.03 14.12 6.64
N GLY A 592 -2.97 13.45 5.97
CA GLY A 592 -3.77 14.05 4.92
C GLY A 592 -5.12 14.59 5.38
N ALA A 593 -5.61 14.17 6.55
CA ALA A 593 -6.97 14.43 7.03
C ALA A 593 -8.05 14.06 6.01
N SER A 594 -7.78 13.03 5.19
CA SER A 594 -8.62 12.68 4.02
C SER A 594 -8.91 13.86 3.08
N SER A 595 -7.98 14.81 2.98
CA SER A 595 -7.95 15.87 1.98
C SER A 595 -6.79 15.68 1.02
N ARG A 596 -7.08 15.58 -0.29
CA ARG A 596 -6.03 15.48 -1.32
C ARG A 596 -5.20 16.76 -1.37
N ALA A 597 -5.85 17.91 -1.22
CA ALA A 597 -5.19 19.21 -1.22
C ALA A 597 -4.24 19.39 -0.03
N TYR A 598 -4.67 18.98 1.18
CA TYR A 598 -3.82 19.04 2.37
C TYR A 598 -2.63 18.08 2.27
N THR A 599 -2.88 16.85 1.80
CA THR A 599 -1.82 15.86 1.54
C THR A 599 -0.78 16.37 0.54
N GLN A 600 -1.22 17.07 -0.51
CA GLN A 600 -0.35 17.64 -1.53
C GLN A 600 0.54 18.75 -0.95
N LEU A 601 -0.03 19.61 -0.10
CA LEU A 601 0.65 20.75 0.51
C LEU A 601 1.81 20.33 1.43
N LEU A 602 1.64 19.24 2.19
CA LEU A 602 2.55 18.90 3.29
C LEU A 602 3.45 17.71 3.03
N GLY A 603 4.73 17.82 3.37
CA GLY A 603 5.68 16.71 3.36
C GLY A 603 5.42 15.66 4.45
N PRO A 604 6.18 14.55 4.44
CA PRO A 604 6.17 13.57 5.53
C PRO A 604 6.46 14.22 6.90
N ARG A 605 5.79 13.74 7.95
CA ARG A 605 6.00 14.20 9.32
C ARG A 605 7.32 13.64 9.87
N THR A 606 8.01 14.44 10.67
CA THR A 606 9.28 14.05 11.31
C THR A 606 9.08 13.47 12.71
N GLU A 607 7.90 13.66 13.30
CA GLU A 607 7.57 13.22 14.65
C GLU A 607 6.23 12.49 14.66
N ASN A 608 6.07 11.61 15.65
CA ASN A 608 4.79 10.99 15.97
C ASN A 608 3.94 11.94 16.82
N ALA A 609 2.62 11.85 16.71
CA ALA A 609 1.73 12.40 17.72
C ALA A 609 2.11 11.84 19.10
N GLU A 610 2.04 12.65 20.17
CA GLU A 610 2.54 12.24 21.49
C GLU A 610 1.82 10.98 22.01
N VAL A 611 0.51 10.86 21.75
CA VAL A 611 -0.26 9.65 22.07
C VAL A 611 0.24 8.42 21.31
N ILE A 612 0.60 8.56 20.03
CA ILE A 612 1.14 7.46 19.24
C ILE A 612 2.51 7.07 19.79
N GLN A 613 3.38 8.03 20.07
CA GLN A 613 4.70 7.76 20.65
C GLN A 613 4.59 7.01 21.98
N LYS A 614 3.64 7.38 22.85
CA LYS A 614 3.33 6.66 24.09
C LYS A 614 2.98 5.20 23.83
N LEU A 615 2.08 4.94 22.87
CA LEU A 615 1.64 3.58 22.56
C LEU A 615 2.75 2.74 21.91
N LEU A 616 3.56 3.32 21.03
CA LEU A 616 4.73 2.64 20.47
C LEU A 616 5.71 2.23 21.58
N GLY A 617 5.91 3.08 22.58
CA GLY A 617 6.72 2.77 23.77
C GLY A 617 6.16 1.67 24.67
N LEU A 618 4.89 1.27 24.50
CA LEU A 618 4.26 0.13 25.19
C LEU A 618 4.27 -1.16 24.34
N GLY A 619 4.84 -1.10 23.12
CA GLY A 619 4.97 -2.24 22.21
C GLY A 619 3.87 -2.35 21.13
N PHE A 620 3.00 -1.36 20.97
CA PHE A 620 2.03 -1.35 19.88
C PHE A 620 2.71 -1.25 18.50
N ILE A 621 2.09 -1.86 17.50
CA ILE A 621 2.57 -1.90 16.13
C ILE A 621 1.56 -1.20 15.22
N VAL A 622 1.97 -0.10 14.60
CA VAL A 622 1.12 0.60 13.63
C VAL A 622 1.19 -0.10 12.27
N VAL A 623 0.01 -0.46 11.73
CA VAL A 623 -0.12 -1.16 10.43
C VAL A 623 -0.64 -0.26 9.31
N GLY A 624 -1.14 0.94 9.66
CA GLY A 624 -1.50 1.94 8.66
C GLY A 624 -2.28 3.14 9.19
N LYS A 625 -2.39 4.16 8.34
CA LYS A 625 -3.28 5.31 8.52
C LYS A 625 -4.69 4.93 8.04
N LEU A 626 -5.70 5.24 8.85
CA LEU A 626 -7.12 4.95 8.60
C LEU A 626 -7.85 6.22 8.16
N LYS A 627 -8.81 6.06 7.24
CA LYS A 627 -9.61 7.17 6.72
C LYS A 627 -10.40 7.87 7.81
N THR A 628 -10.59 9.16 7.60
CA THR A 628 -11.48 10.04 8.36
C THR A 628 -12.43 10.72 7.37
N THR A 629 -13.48 11.37 7.85
CA THR A 629 -14.09 12.45 7.07
C THR A 629 -13.11 13.63 6.97
N GLN A 630 -13.22 14.44 5.92
CA GLN A 630 -12.28 15.54 5.68
C GLN A 630 -12.16 16.46 6.90
N PHE A 631 -10.93 16.60 7.43
CA PHE A 631 -10.60 17.38 8.65
C PHE A 631 -11.42 17.02 9.89
N ALA A 632 -11.83 15.75 9.99
CA ALA A 632 -12.67 15.24 11.07
C ALA A 632 -14.03 15.95 11.20
N ASP A 633 -14.47 16.61 10.12
CA ASP A 633 -15.74 17.33 10.04
C ASP A 633 -16.91 16.41 9.66
N SER A 634 -18.07 17.00 9.44
CA SER A 634 -19.29 16.31 9.04
C SER A 634 -19.23 15.91 7.57
N GLU A 635 -19.32 14.62 7.30
CA GLU A 635 -19.54 14.09 5.96
C GLU A 635 -20.43 12.86 6.05
N TRP A 636 -21.36 12.75 5.11
CA TRP A 636 -22.10 11.53 4.87
C TRP A 636 -21.88 10.96 3.49
N PRO A 637 -21.79 9.62 3.39
CA PRO A 637 -21.89 8.99 2.10
C PRO A 637 -23.31 9.22 1.53
N THR A 638 -23.49 9.31 0.22
CA THR A 638 -22.43 9.20 -0.80
C THR A 638 -21.84 10.54 -1.24
N CYS A 639 -22.57 11.65 -1.12
CA CYS A 639 -22.27 12.89 -1.84
C CYS A 639 -21.15 13.74 -1.24
N ASP A 640 -20.87 13.62 0.07
CA ASP A 640 -19.88 14.48 0.71
C ASP A 640 -18.44 13.98 0.53
N TYR A 641 -18.28 12.68 0.23
CA TYR A 641 -16.98 12.02 0.07
C TYR A 641 -16.37 12.27 -1.31
N VAL A 642 -15.90 13.49 -1.55
CA VAL A 642 -15.40 13.96 -2.85
C VAL A 642 -13.92 13.64 -3.13
N ASP A 643 -13.09 13.55 -2.08
CA ASP A 643 -11.65 13.32 -2.21
C ASP A 643 -11.30 11.82 -2.17
N TYR A 644 -11.89 11.10 -1.23
CA TYR A 644 -11.71 9.66 -1.02
C TYR A 644 -13.07 9.04 -0.73
N HIS A 645 -13.35 7.87 -1.29
CA HIS A 645 -14.60 7.17 -1.00
C HIS A 645 -14.68 6.74 0.47
N ALA A 646 -15.88 6.89 1.05
CA ALA A 646 -16.22 6.39 2.37
C ALA A 646 -15.94 4.89 2.50
N PRO A 647 -15.35 4.44 3.63
CA PRO A 647 -15.22 3.01 3.92
C PRO A 647 -16.58 2.31 3.92
N PHE A 648 -16.57 0.99 3.77
CA PHE A 648 -17.76 0.15 3.90
C PHE A 648 -17.94 -0.29 5.36
N ASN A 649 -19.17 -0.17 5.86
CA ASN A 649 -19.55 -0.76 7.14
C ASN A 649 -19.80 -2.24 6.88
N PRO A 650 -19.04 -3.17 7.48
CA PRO A 650 -19.20 -4.59 7.20
C PRO A 650 -20.49 -5.18 7.76
N ARG A 651 -21.21 -4.46 8.66
CA ARG A 651 -22.43 -4.92 9.30
C ARG A 651 -23.60 -5.01 8.33
N ALA A 652 -24.57 -5.86 8.71
CA ALA A 652 -25.78 -6.11 7.94
C ALA A 652 -25.44 -6.46 6.48
N ASP A 653 -26.05 -5.74 5.54
CA ASP A 653 -25.86 -5.91 4.09
C ASP A 653 -24.54 -5.36 3.55
N GLY A 654 -23.69 -4.73 4.36
CA GLY A 654 -22.45 -4.09 3.90
C GLY A 654 -22.65 -2.67 3.33
N TYR A 655 -23.88 -2.17 3.28
CA TYR A 655 -24.25 -0.87 2.68
C TYR A 655 -24.83 0.11 3.71
N GLN A 656 -24.63 -0.14 5.00
CA GLN A 656 -24.91 0.84 6.04
C GLN A 656 -23.84 1.95 6.05
N THR A 657 -24.19 3.11 6.60
CA THR A 657 -23.22 4.17 6.89
C THR A 657 -22.18 3.67 7.89
N THR A 658 -20.94 4.13 7.75
CA THR A 658 -19.88 3.91 8.75
C THR A 658 -19.95 4.93 9.89
N SER A 659 -20.81 5.94 9.75
CA SER A 659 -20.81 7.18 10.53
C SER A 659 -19.43 7.88 10.49
N GLY A 660 -19.27 8.99 11.19
CA GLY A 660 -18.04 9.78 11.16
C GLY A 660 -17.76 10.50 12.48
N SER A 661 -16.58 11.11 12.65
CA SER A 661 -15.52 11.21 11.63
C SER A 661 -14.49 10.08 11.63
N SER A 662 -14.41 9.23 12.67
CA SER A 662 -13.45 8.10 12.71
C SER A 662 -13.95 6.87 11.93
N CYS A 663 -14.44 7.10 10.71
CA CYS A 663 -15.13 6.12 9.87
C CYS A 663 -14.24 4.93 9.49
N GLY A 664 -12.99 5.19 9.07
CA GLY A 664 -12.01 4.15 8.74
C GLY A 664 -11.56 3.36 9.96
N SER A 665 -11.44 4.02 11.12
CA SER A 665 -11.08 3.39 12.39
C SER A 665 -12.08 2.31 12.82
N ALA A 666 -13.37 2.64 12.84
CA ALA A 666 -14.41 1.67 13.16
C ALA A 666 -14.53 0.58 12.07
N ALA A 667 -14.51 0.97 10.79
CA ALA A 667 -14.62 0.02 9.67
C ALA A 667 -13.49 -1.02 9.67
N ALA A 668 -12.26 -0.60 9.98
CA ALA A 668 -11.13 -1.51 10.06
C ALA A 668 -11.30 -2.54 11.18
N VAL A 669 -11.67 -2.11 12.39
CA VAL A 669 -11.84 -3.03 13.55
C VAL A 669 -13.03 -3.98 13.37
N ALA A 670 -14.10 -3.51 12.73
CA ALA A 670 -15.28 -4.33 12.43
C ALA A 670 -15.05 -5.30 11.25
N SER A 671 -14.07 -5.04 10.38
CA SER A 671 -13.80 -5.87 9.20
C SER A 671 -12.66 -6.86 9.42
N TYR A 672 -11.57 -6.44 10.07
CA TYR A 672 -10.32 -7.18 10.04
C TYR A 672 -10.02 -7.87 11.37
N VAL A 673 -10.11 -9.21 11.38
CA VAL A 673 -9.78 -10.02 12.57
C VAL A 673 -8.32 -9.84 13.03
N TRP A 674 -7.42 -9.59 12.08
CA TRP A 674 -5.98 -9.44 12.33
C TRP A 674 -5.60 -8.09 12.96
N LEU A 675 -6.53 -7.12 13.04
CA LEU A 675 -6.33 -5.81 13.64
C LEU A 675 -6.94 -5.79 15.04
N ASP A 676 -6.17 -5.42 16.08
CA ASP A 676 -6.67 -5.48 17.46
C ASP A 676 -7.45 -4.22 17.84
N PHE A 677 -6.89 -3.06 17.51
CA PHE A 677 -7.45 -1.76 17.88
C PHE A 677 -7.34 -0.77 16.73
N ALA A 678 -8.14 0.30 16.81
CA ALA A 678 -7.92 1.50 16.01
C ALA A 678 -8.08 2.74 16.87
N LEU A 679 -7.25 3.74 16.64
CA LEU A 679 -7.36 5.04 17.27
C LEU A 679 -8.23 5.98 16.43
N GLY A 680 -8.90 6.90 17.10
CA GLY A 680 -9.65 7.99 16.47
C GLY A 680 -9.73 9.19 17.39
N THR A 681 -10.61 10.13 17.03
CA THR A 681 -10.89 11.31 17.85
C THR A 681 -12.37 11.53 17.99
N ASP A 682 -12.79 12.16 19.07
CA ASP A 682 -14.18 12.54 19.34
C ASP A 682 -14.24 14.02 19.76
N THR A 683 -14.80 14.85 18.88
CA THR A 683 -15.13 16.26 19.18
C THR A 683 -16.59 16.38 19.62
N LEU A 684 -17.52 15.78 18.86
CA LEU A 684 -18.96 15.78 19.16
C LEU A 684 -19.60 14.38 19.15
N GLY A 685 -18.91 13.36 18.67
CA GLY A 685 -19.46 12.01 18.49
C GLY A 685 -18.59 11.11 17.61
N SER A 686 -17.41 11.57 17.20
CA SER A 686 -16.60 10.93 16.17
C SER A 686 -15.96 9.60 16.56
N ILE A 687 -16.07 9.16 17.82
CA ILE A 687 -15.84 7.78 18.26
C ILE A 687 -17.18 7.08 18.53
N ARG A 688 -18.06 7.76 19.25
CA ARG A 688 -19.33 7.18 19.74
C ARG A 688 -20.27 6.79 18.59
N ALA A 689 -20.44 7.64 17.58
CA ALA A 689 -21.33 7.36 16.46
C ALA A 689 -20.82 6.21 15.56
N PRO A 690 -19.53 6.16 15.15
CA PRO A 690 -18.99 4.99 14.44
C PRO A 690 -19.02 3.70 15.26
N ALA A 691 -18.74 3.76 16.58
CA ALA A 691 -18.82 2.60 17.46
C ALA A 691 -20.25 2.02 17.50
N THR A 692 -21.24 2.91 17.57
CA THR A 692 -22.66 2.56 17.61
C THR A 692 -23.09 1.78 16.39
N VAL A 693 -22.88 2.32 15.17
CA VAL A 693 -23.40 1.75 13.93
C VAL A 693 -22.61 0.52 13.45
N GLN A 694 -21.38 0.35 13.94
CA GLN A 694 -20.54 -0.80 13.61
C GLN A 694 -20.49 -1.84 14.74
N GLY A 695 -21.23 -1.62 15.83
CA GLY A 695 -21.32 -2.55 16.95
C GLY A 695 -19.96 -2.82 17.56
N LEU A 696 -19.25 -1.78 17.97
CA LEU A 696 -17.93 -1.83 18.61
C LEU A 696 -17.96 -1.13 19.96
N TYR A 697 -16.98 -1.44 20.80
CA TYR A 697 -16.69 -0.65 22.00
C TYR A 697 -15.89 0.59 21.60
N GLY A 698 -16.26 1.75 22.11
CA GLY A 698 -15.52 2.99 21.87
C GLY A 698 -15.90 4.09 22.85
N MET A 699 -14.95 4.93 23.26
CA MET A 699 -15.20 6.00 24.22
C MET A 699 -14.64 7.34 23.74
N ARG A 700 -15.44 8.38 23.96
CA ARG A 700 -14.93 9.74 24.13
C ARG A 700 -14.46 9.85 25.59
N PRO A 701 -13.16 10.02 25.88
CA PRO A 701 -12.71 10.22 27.24
C PRO A 701 -13.03 11.63 27.75
N SER A 702 -12.67 11.91 28.99
CA SER A 702 -12.58 13.24 29.55
C SER A 702 -11.72 14.14 28.68
N LEU A 703 -12.08 15.43 28.60
CA LEU A 703 -11.19 16.43 27.99
C LEU A 703 -9.85 16.42 28.74
N ASP A 704 -8.75 16.48 27.98
CA ASP A 704 -7.36 16.45 28.45
C ASP A 704 -6.88 15.12 29.07
N ALA A 705 -7.64 14.03 28.97
CA ALA A 705 -7.20 12.70 29.43
C ALA A 705 -5.95 12.17 28.67
N THR A 706 -5.65 12.74 27.51
CA THR A 706 -4.48 12.40 26.69
C THR A 706 -4.04 13.63 25.89
N SER A 707 -2.74 13.75 25.63
CA SER A 707 -2.19 14.82 24.79
C SER A 707 -2.77 14.79 23.38
N PHE A 708 -3.19 15.95 22.89
CA PHE A 708 -3.67 16.15 21.52
C PHE A 708 -2.56 16.69 20.59
N LYS A 709 -1.31 16.75 21.06
CA LYS A 709 -0.19 17.28 20.26
C LYS A 709 0.16 16.35 19.10
N GLY A 710 0.40 16.94 17.93
CA GLY A 710 0.64 16.21 16.67
C GLY A 710 -0.66 15.65 16.06
N ILE A 711 -1.81 16.21 16.43
CA ILE A 711 -3.11 15.87 15.86
C ILE A 711 -3.74 17.15 15.32
N ILE A 712 -4.32 17.08 14.11
CA ILE A 712 -5.01 18.21 13.50
C ILE A 712 -6.23 18.59 14.37
N PRO A 713 -6.30 19.82 14.91
CA PRO A 713 -7.36 20.22 15.81
C PRO A 713 -8.64 20.58 15.06
N TYR A 714 -9.76 20.36 15.73
CA TYR A 714 -11.05 20.96 15.40
C TYR A 714 -11.36 22.09 16.41
N THR A 715 -11.45 21.76 17.71
CA THR A 715 -11.64 22.73 18.79
C THR A 715 -11.11 22.22 20.12
N LYS A 716 -10.33 23.07 20.80
CA LYS A 716 -9.76 22.78 22.13
C LYS A 716 -10.82 22.57 23.21
N LEU A 717 -12.07 22.96 22.96
CA LEU A 717 -13.18 22.80 23.91
C LEU A 717 -13.66 21.36 24.04
N ALA A 718 -13.42 20.50 23.04
CA ALA A 718 -14.05 19.19 23.00
C ALA A 718 -13.21 18.07 22.36
N ASP A 719 -12.09 18.40 21.69
CA ASP A 719 -11.25 17.41 21.03
C ASP A 719 -10.62 16.43 22.01
N THR A 720 -10.85 15.13 21.76
CA THR A 720 -10.30 14.04 22.57
C THR A 720 -9.81 12.90 21.69
N VAL A 721 -8.86 12.11 22.19
CA VAL A 721 -8.36 10.88 21.53
C VAL A 721 -9.11 9.68 22.08
N GLY A 722 -9.76 8.93 21.20
CA GLY A 722 -10.46 7.68 21.54
C GLY A 722 -9.90 6.48 20.81
N GLY A 723 -10.48 5.31 21.09
CA GLY A 723 -10.14 4.07 20.40
C GLY A 723 -11.31 3.11 20.30
N PHE A 724 -11.15 2.12 19.43
CA PHE A 724 -12.13 1.08 19.14
C PHE A 724 -11.59 -0.29 19.50
N ALA A 725 -12.45 -1.12 20.11
CA ALA A 725 -12.16 -2.51 20.45
C ALA A 725 -13.39 -3.41 20.18
N ARG A 726 -13.16 -4.72 20.10
CA ARG A 726 -14.23 -5.72 19.89
C ARG A 726 -14.77 -6.33 21.18
N ASP A 727 -14.07 -6.22 22.29
CA ASP A 727 -14.50 -6.78 23.57
C ASP A 727 -14.15 -5.83 24.74
N ALA A 728 -14.90 -5.96 25.83
CA ALA A 728 -14.81 -5.06 26.97
C ALA A 728 -13.46 -5.15 27.70
N THR A 729 -12.84 -6.33 27.77
CA THR A 729 -11.54 -6.52 28.43
C THR A 729 -10.43 -5.84 27.65
N SER A 730 -10.37 -6.04 26.35
CA SER A 730 -9.44 -5.35 25.44
C SER A 730 -9.68 -3.84 25.44
N PHE A 731 -10.94 -3.41 25.52
CA PHE A 731 -11.30 -2.01 25.63
C PHE A 731 -10.77 -1.36 26.92
N ALA A 732 -10.91 -2.01 28.07
CA ALA A 732 -10.34 -1.54 29.34
C ALA A 732 -8.81 -1.46 29.30
N LYS A 733 -8.15 -2.43 28.66
CA LYS A 733 -6.69 -2.39 28.46
C LYS A 733 -6.27 -1.21 27.58
N LEU A 734 -6.97 -0.97 26.47
CA LEU A 734 -6.70 0.18 25.60
C LEU A 734 -6.92 1.51 26.35
N SER A 735 -7.99 1.60 27.14
CA SER A 735 -8.29 2.74 28.01
C SER A 735 -7.15 3.03 28.99
N ARG A 736 -6.61 1.99 29.64
CA ARG A 736 -5.44 2.12 30.52
C ARG A 736 -4.18 2.58 29.79
N ALA A 737 -3.93 2.05 28.59
CA ALA A 737 -2.79 2.48 27.77
C ALA A 737 -2.91 3.96 27.37
N LEU A 738 -4.13 4.43 27.08
CA LEU A 738 -4.38 5.81 26.68
C LEU A 738 -4.41 6.78 27.88
N TYR A 739 -5.27 6.52 28.87
CA TYR A 739 -5.70 7.49 29.88
C TYR A 739 -5.14 7.25 31.29
N GLY A 740 -4.52 6.10 31.54
CA GLY A 740 -4.03 5.73 32.86
C GLY A 740 -2.68 5.03 32.83
N SER A 741 -2.50 4.11 33.78
CA SER A 741 -1.35 3.22 33.88
C SER A 741 -1.81 1.76 33.75
N ILE A 742 -1.04 0.99 32.99
CA ILE A 742 -1.29 -0.44 32.78
C ILE A 742 -0.99 -1.28 34.02
N ASN A 743 -0.22 -0.73 34.97
CA ASN A 743 0.22 -1.41 36.19
C ASN A 743 -0.71 -1.13 37.39
N ASP A 744 -1.66 -0.19 37.24
CA ASP A 744 -2.57 0.14 38.32
C ASP A 744 -3.60 -0.99 38.50
N PRO A 745 -4.04 -1.30 39.73
CA PRO A 745 -5.08 -2.29 39.93
C PRO A 745 -6.40 -1.88 39.24
N PRO A 746 -7.24 -2.84 38.80
CA PRO A 746 -8.60 -2.58 38.36
C PRO A 746 -9.41 -1.79 39.39
N PHE A 747 -10.21 -0.82 38.93
CA PHE A 747 -11.19 -0.18 39.79
C PHE A 747 -12.22 -1.21 40.26
N SER A 748 -12.40 -1.35 41.58
CA SER A 748 -13.31 -2.33 42.18
C SER A 748 -14.58 -1.72 42.77
N LYS A 749 -14.61 -0.38 42.95
CA LYS A 749 -15.76 0.31 43.49
C LYS A 749 -16.85 0.44 42.42
N LYS A 750 -18.09 0.10 42.77
CA LYS A 750 -19.25 0.18 41.87
C LYS A 750 -20.02 1.51 42.06
N PRO A 751 -20.50 2.16 40.99
CA PRO A 751 -21.38 3.32 41.08
C PRO A 751 -22.70 2.99 41.80
N SER A 752 -23.22 3.92 42.61
CA SER A 752 -24.46 3.72 43.35
C SER A 752 -25.68 4.45 42.77
N LYS A 753 -25.51 5.19 41.66
CA LYS A 753 -26.59 5.90 40.97
C LYS A 753 -26.57 5.67 39.48
N VAL A 754 -27.74 5.40 38.91
CA VAL A 754 -27.97 5.27 37.46
C VAL A 754 -29.05 6.26 37.05
N LEU A 755 -28.73 7.21 36.19
CA LEU A 755 -29.65 8.23 35.69
C LEU A 755 -30.16 7.85 34.30
N TYR A 756 -31.45 8.07 34.08
CA TYR A 756 -32.15 7.75 32.84
C TYR A 756 -32.95 8.98 32.36
N PRO A 757 -32.44 9.74 31.38
CA PRO A 757 -33.06 10.99 30.90
C PRO A 757 -34.22 10.69 29.95
N VAL A 758 -35.45 10.70 30.47
CA VAL A 758 -36.63 10.13 29.80
C VAL A 758 -36.92 10.72 28.43
N GLU A 759 -36.57 11.99 28.19
CA GLU A 759 -36.82 12.72 26.96
C GLU A 759 -36.03 12.21 25.74
N TYR A 760 -34.96 11.43 25.94
CA TYR A 760 -34.16 10.89 24.85
C TYR A 760 -34.55 9.46 24.47
N TRP A 761 -35.31 8.79 25.32
CA TRP A 761 -35.72 7.40 25.10
C TRP A 761 -37.09 7.35 24.46
N SER A 762 -37.28 6.37 23.57
CA SER A 762 -38.57 6.16 22.90
C SER A 762 -39.67 5.81 23.91
N GLU A 763 -40.83 6.45 23.79
CA GLU A 763 -42.04 6.07 24.55
C GLU A 763 -42.69 4.79 23.98
N THR A 764 -42.41 4.47 22.71
CA THR A 764 -42.92 3.26 22.05
C THR A 764 -41.89 2.14 22.13
N SER A 765 -42.28 0.98 22.69
CA SER A 765 -41.40 -0.18 22.79
C SER A 765 -41.33 -0.94 21.47
N THR A 766 -40.17 -0.87 20.82
CA THR A 766 -39.80 -1.71 19.67
C THR A 766 -38.99 -2.94 20.11
N GLU A 767 -38.77 -3.90 19.20
CA GLU A 767 -37.85 -5.03 19.46
C GLU A 767 -36.44 -4.54 19.81
N HIS A 768 -36.03 -3.41 19.23
CA HIS A 768 -34.75 -2.78 19.54
C HIS A 768 -34.71 -2.24 20.97
N ASP A 769 -35.75 -1.53 21.39
CA ASP A 769 -35.86 -1.00 22.75
C ASP A 769 -35.87 -2.13 23.78
N ALA A 770 -36.47 -3.28 23.46
CA ALA A 770 -36.44 -4.46 24.33
C ALA A 770 -35.02 -5.03 24.53
N VAL A 771 -34.16 -4.97 23.51
CA VAL A 771 -32.74 -5.36 23.64
C VAL A 771 -31.99 -4.42 24.58
N LEU A 772 -32.17 -3.09 24.41
CA LEU A 772 -31.56 -2.10 25.29
C LEU A 772 -32.07 -2.24 26.72
N GLU A 773 -33.38 -2.40 26.91
CA GLU A 773 -34.02 -2.58 28.20
C GLU A 773 -33.52 -3.84 28.93
N SER A 774 -33.38 -4.95 28.21
CA SER A 774 -32.81 -6.20 28.74
C SER A 774 -31.40 -5.99 29.29
N PHE A 775 -30.58 -5.18 28.61
CA PHE A 775 -29.26 -4.80 29.11
C PHE A 775 -29.35 -3.91 30.36
N ILE A 776 -30.23 -2.90 30.37
CA ILE A 776 -30.38 -2.01 31.53
C ILE A 776 -30.78 -2.79 32.78
N VAL A 777 -31.70 -3.76 32.67
CA VAL A 777 -32.07 -4.63 33.79
C VAL A 777 -30.89 -5.47 34.29
N LYS A 778 -30.01 -5.95 33.41
CA LYS A 778 -28.78 -6.66 33.80
C LYS A 778 -27.82 -5.72 34.53
N LEU A 779 -27.67 -4.49 34.06
CA LEU A 779 -26.88 -3.44 34.71
C LEU A 779 -27.40 -3.13 36.12
N GLU A 780 -28.72 -2.91 36.28
CA GLU A 780 -29.37 -2.65 37.57
C GLU A 780 -29.12 -3.81 38.55
N ARG A 781 -29.23 -5.06 38.08
CA ARG A 781 -28.93 -6.24 38.89
C ARG A 781 -27.45 -6.33 39.31
N HIS A 782 -26.53 -6.04 38.39
CA HIS A 782 -25.09 -6.08 38.66
C HIS A 782 -24.66 -5.00 39.68
N LEU A 783 -25.31 -3.83 39.65
CA LEU A 783 -25.06 -2.74 40.60
C LEU A 783 -25.84 -2.88 41.91
N GLY A 784 -26.98 -3.59 41.90
CA GLY A 784 -27.94 -3.60 43.01
C GLY A 784 -28.66 -2.25 43.17
N VAL A 785 -28.83 -1.50 42.08
CA VAL A 785 -29.37 -0.14 42.04
C VAL A 785 -30.39 -0.05 40.91
N GLU A 786 -31.56 0.53 41.19
CA GLU A 786 -32.57 0.85 40.18
C GLU A 786 -32.26 2.20 39.51
N ARG A 787 -32.59 2.32 38.22
CA ARG A 787 -32.43 3.58 37.49
C ARG A 787 -33.35 4.67 38.04
N THR A 788 -32.82 5.87 38.17
CA THR A 788 -33.58 7.08 38.47
C THR A 788 -33.96 7.75 37.16
N ARG A 789 -35.27 7.80 36.90
CA ARG A 789 -35.83 8.53 35.75
C ARG A 789 -35.75 10.03 36.03
N ILE A 790 -35.13 10.78 35.13
CA ILE A 790 -34.97 12.24 35.24
C ILE A 790 -35.42 12.92 33.94
N SER A 791 -35.73 14.20 34.02
CA SER A 791 -35.88 15.08 32.85
C SER A 791 -34.86 16.22 32.98
N LEU A 792 -33.92 16.32 32.04
CA LEU A 792 -32.91 17.38 32.07
C LEU A 792 -33.55 18.75 31.86
N GLU A 793 -34.60 18.83 31.04
CA GLU A 793 -35.36 20.07 30.82
C GLU A 793 -36.11 20.51 32.09
N GLU A 794 -36.69 19.58 32.86
CA GLU A 794 -37.35 19.93 34.14
C GLU A 794 -36.34 20.35 35.21
N ILE A 795 -35.20 19.67 35.29
CA ILE A 795 -34.10 20.07 36.18
C ILE A 795 -33.61 21.45 35.76
N TRP A 796 -33.36 21.69 34.47
CA TRP A 796 -32.96 23.00 33.96
C TRP A 796 -33.99 24.08 34.28
N ALA A 797 -35.29 23.81 34.08
CA ALA A 797 -36.35 24.78 34.36
C ALA A 797 -36.31 25.31 35.80
N THR A 798 -35.93 24.45 36.76
CA THR A 798 -35.89 24.75 38.20
C THR A 798 -34.52 25.20 38.72
N THR A 799 -33.41 24.77 38.10
CA THR A 799 -32.05 25.04 38.59
C THR A 799 -31.16 25.81 37.63
N LYS A 800 -31.67 26.26 36.47
CA LYS A 800 -30.87 26.99 35.47
C LYS A 800 -30.16 28.19 36.10
N PRO A 801 -28.87 28.39 35.80
CA PRO A 801 -28.07 29.48 36.34
C PRO A 801 -28.32 30.83 35.64
N VAL A 802 -29.38 30.93 34.84
CA VAL A 802 -29.74 32.12 34.05
C VAL A 802 -31.14 32.60 34.40
N HIS A 803 -31.34 33.92 34.37
CA HIS A 803 -32.63 34.54 34.71
C HIS A 803 -33.65 34.49 33.57
N GLU A 804 -33.20 34.20 32.35
CA GLU A 804 -34.02 34.11 31.16
C GLU A 804 -34.96 32.91 31.22
N ASN A 805 -36.21 33.10 30.78
CA ASN A 805 -37.16 31.99 30.64
C ASN A 805 -36.91 31.25 29.32
N ILE A 806 -35.87 30.42 29.31
CA ILE A 806 -35.38 29.66 28.15
C ILE A 806 -35.21 28.18 28.50
N THR A 807 -35.55 27.29 27.58
CA THR A 807 -35.30 25.84 27.73
C THR A 807 -33.81 25.52 27.60
N MET A 808 -33.39 24.33 28.07
CA MET A 808 -32.00 23.89 27.93
C MET A 808 -31.63 23.78 26.45
N LYS A 809 -32.50 23.16 25.64
CA LYS A 809 -32.30 23.01 24.20
C LYS A 809 -32.13 24.35 23.47
N GLU A 810 -33.01 25.33 23.73
CA GLU A 810 -32.91 26.67 23.13
C GLU A 810 -31.64 27.41 23.60
N TYR A 811 -31.26 27.26 24.86
CA TYR A 811 -30.04 27.87 25.39
C TYR A 811 -28.79 27.35 24.67
N LEU A 812 -28.77 26.06 24.34
CA LEU A 812 -27.65 25.36 23.73
C LEU A 812 -27.62 25.38 22.20
N GLU A 813 -28.70 25.85 21.56
CA GLU A 813 -28.89 25.78 20.11
C GLU A 813 -27.71 26.31 19.28
N HIS A 814 -27.10 27.42 19.71
CA HIS A 814 -25.98 28.04 19.00
C HIS A 814 -24.62 27.84 19.68
N VAL A 815 -24.54 26.98 20.71
CA VAL A 815 -23.33 26.88 21.53
C VAL A 815 -22.15 26.33 20.73
N PHE A 816 -22.32 25.22 20.01
CA PHE A 816 -21.23 24.72 19.17
C PHE A 816 -20.93 25.65 17.99
N GLU A 817 -21.98 26.28 17.46
CA GLU A 817 -21.87 27.23 16.36
C GLU A 817 -20.91 28.36 16.67
N TRP A 818 -21.14 29.01 17.82
CA TRP A 818 -20.46 30.21 18.21
C TRP A 818 -19.19 29.91 19.02
N ALA A 819 -19.11 28.80 19.74
CA ALA A 819 -17.93 28.48 20.55
C ALA A 819 -16.96 27.51 19.87
N GLY A 820 -17.48 26.45 19.25
CA GLY A 820 -16.69 25.34 18.73
C GLY A 820 -16.09 25.64 17.35
N ASN A 821 -16.93 26.02 16.40
CA ASN A 821 -16.51 26.19 15.00
C ASN A 821 -15.53 27.35 14.74
N PRO A 822 -15.58 28.50 15.44
CA PRO A 822 -14.66 29.59 15.15
C PRO A 822 -13.19 29.18 15.33
N SER A 823 -12.88 28.33 16.31
CA SER A 823 -11.53 27.79 16.48
C SER A 823 -11.10 26.94 15.27
N GLN A 824 -11.98 26.08 14.73
CA GLN A 824 -11.67 25.29 13.54
C GLN A 824 -11.30 26.19 12.35
N TRP A 825 -12.03 27.29 12.18
CA TRP A 825 -11.76 28.26 11.12
C TRP A 825 -10.46 29.03 11.34
N LYS A 826 -10.32 29.66 12.51
CA LYS A 826 -9.22 30.58 12.85
C LYS A 826 -7.90 29.84 13.01
N ASP A 827 -7.91 28.71 13.69
CA ASP A 827 -6.69 27.99 14.08
C ASP A 827 -6.19 27.03 12.99
N PHE A 828 -7.05 26.60 12.05
CA PHE A 828 -6.69 25.58 11.07
C PHE A 828 -7.15 25.88 9.63
N LEU A 829 -8.46 25.96 9.37
CA LEU A 829 -8.99 25.91 8.00
C LEU A 829 -8.60 27.15 7.17
N SER A 830 -8.67 28.35 7.76
CA SER A 830 -8.28 29.60 7.08
C SER A 830 -6.76 29.69 6.80
N PRO A 831 -5.87 29.39 7.77
CA PRO A 831 -4.43 29.26 7.52
C PRO A 831 -4.12 28.27 6.39
N PHE A 832 -4.72 27.08 6.40
CA PHE A 832 -4.53 26.08 5.35
C PHE A 832 -4.94 26.59 3.97
N ILE A 833 -6.15 27.16 3.84
CA ILE A 833 -6.64 27.69 2.57
C ILE A 833 -5.70 28.79 2.04
N THR A 834 -5.21 29.65 2.94
CA THR A 834 -4.29 30.74 2.59
C THR A 834 -2.95 30.19 2.11
N GLU A 835 -2.36 29.25 2.85
CA GLU A 835 -1.10 28.61 2.48
C GLU A 835 -1.21 27.88 1.14
N TYR A 836 -2.26 27.08 0.95
CA TYR A 836 -2.50 26.37 -0.31
C TYR A 836 -2.65 27.34 -1.49
N ARG A 837 -3.36 28.46 -1.30
CA ARG A 837 -3.48 29.51 -2.32
C ARG A 837 -2.13 30.15 -2.66
N ASN A 838 -1.32 30.44 -1.64
CA ASN A 838 0.01 31.02 -1.84
C ASN A 838 0.94 30.05 -2.60
N THR A 839 0.83 28.74 -2.35
CA THR A 839 1.67 27.73 -3.00
C THR A 839 1.22 27.41 -4.43
N TYR A 840 -0.09 27.30 -4.69
CA TYR A 840 -0.63 26.80 -5.95
C TYR A 840 -1.41 27.83 -6.80
N GLY A 841 -1.55 29.07 -6.32
CA GLY A 841 -2.25 30.15 -7.02
C GLY A 841 -3.77 29.96 -7.12
N ARG A 842 -4.36 29.03 -6.34
CA ARG A 842 -5.79 28.71 -6.34
C ARG A 842 -6.23 28.13 -5.00
N ASP A 843 -7.52 28.13 -4.73
CA ASP A 843 -8.08 27.51 -3.52
C ASP A 843 -8.02 25.98 -3.54
N PRO A 844 -7.95 25.34 -2.37
CA PRO A 844 -8.08 23.89 -2.27
C PRO A 844 -9.50 23.44 -2.57
N ALA A 845 -9.64 22.21 -3.08
CA ALA A 845 -10.93 21.54 -3.15
C ALA A 845 -11.38 21.17 -1.72
N LEU A 846 -12.63 21.50 -1.39
CA LEU A 846 -13.26 21.19 -0.11
C LEU A 846 -14.53 20.38 -0.37
N ASN A 847 -14.92 19.51 0.56
CA ASN A 847 -16.21 18.83 0.51
C ASN A 847 -17.39 19.84 0.60
N PRO A 848 -18.64 19.43 0.30
CA PRO A 848 -19.80 20.32 0.38
C PRO A 848 -20.00 20.99 1.75
N GLN A 849 -19.76 20.28 2.86
CA GLN A 849 -19.89 20.82 4.21
C GLN A 849 -18.89 21.95 4.50
N LEU A 850 -17.63 21.75 4.12
CA LEU A 850 -16.53 22.69 4.34
C LEU A 850 -16.63 23.88 3.37
N GLN A 851 -17.21 23.70 2.18
CA GLN A 851 -17.58 24.81 1.31
C GLN A 851 -18.65 25.71 1.95
N TYR A 852 -19.70 25.10 2.54
CA TYR A 852 -20.71 25.84 3.30
C TYR A 852 -20.08 26.60 4.48
N LYS A 853 -19.26 25.93 5.28
CA LYS A 853 -18.53 26.54 6.40
C LYS A 853 -17.58 27.64 5.97
N ARG A 854 -16.92 27.52 4.82
CA ARG A 854 -16.04 28.56 4.28
C ARG A 854 -16.77 29.88 4.02
N GLY A 855 -18.02 29.82 3.57
CA GLY A 855 -18.85 31.02 3.40
C GLY A 855 -19.42 31.52 4.73
N TYR A 856 -19.76 30.60 5.62
CA TYR A 856 -20.50 30.88 6.85
C TYR A 856 -19.64 31.31 8.05
N LEU A 857 -18.59 30.56 8.39
CA LEU A 857 -17.80 30.78 9.60
C LEU A 857 -17.14 32.17 9.70
N PRO A 858 -16.70 32.82 8.60
CA PRO A 858 -16.23 34.20 8.65
C PRO A 858 -17.28 35.22 9.07
N THR A 859 -18.57 34.88 9.03
CA THR A 859 -19.68 35.78 9.40
C THR A 859 -19.99 35.78 10.89
N ILE A 860 -19.42 34.84 11.66
CA ILE A 860 -19.59 34.80 13.12
C ILE A 860 -18.83 35.98 13.75
N THR A 861 -19.52 36.79 14.55
CA THR A 861 -18.91 37.95 15.22
C THR A 861 -18.17 37.55 16.49
N ASP A 862 -17.23 38.39 16.94
CA ASP A 862 -16.52 38.19 18.20
C ASP A 862 -17.49 38.22 19.41
N GLU A 863 -18.59 38.96 19.33
CA GLU A 863 -19.65 38.96 20.35
C GLU A 863 -20.39 37.63 20.41
N GLN A 864 -20.74 37.06 19.25
CA GLN A 864 -21.35 35.72 19.19
C GLN A 864 -20.41 34.69 19.80
N GLU A 865 -19.12 34.71 19.43
CA GLU A 865 -18.13 33.76 19.96
C GLU A 865 -17.98 33.87 21.49
N LYS A 866 -17.88 35.10 22.02
CA LYS A 866 -17.84 35.34 23.48
C LYS A 866 -19.09 34.79 24.17
N GLU A 867 -20.27 35.01 23.59
CA GLU A 867 -21.53 34.50 24.15
C GLU A 867 -21.61 32.98 24.07
N GLY A 868 -21.23 32.36 22.95
CA GLY A 868 -21.14 30.90 22.81
C GLY A 868 -20.24 30.27 23.88
N LEU A 869 -19.03 30.83 24.07
CA LEU A 869 -18.08 30.38 25.10
C LEU A 869 -18.64 30.54 26.52
N LYS A 870 -19.35 31.63 26.78
CA LYS A 870 -20.01 31.88 28.07
C LYS A 870 -21.12 30.86 28.31
N ARG A 871 -21.97 30.59 27.32
CA ARG A 871 -23.05 29.60 27.40
C ARG A 871 -22.51 28.18 27.61
N TRP A 872 -21.46 27.81 26.89
CA TRP A 872 -20.76 26.52 27.08
C TRP A 872 -20.30 26.35 28.53
N LYS A 873 -19.56 27.33 29.07
CA LYS A 873 -19.05 27.30 30.45
C LYS A 873 -20.18 27.26 31.49
N THR A 874 -21.24 28.02 31.24
CA THR A 874 -22.42 28.08 32.12
C THR A 874 -23.13 26.73 32.16
N PHE A 875 -23.36 26.12 31.00
CA PHE A 875 -23.96 24.80 30.91
C PHE A 875 -23.09 23.73 31.55
N LYS A 876 -21.78 23.71 31.28
CA LYS A 876 -20.83 22.79 31.91
C LYS A 876 -20.95 22.81 33.43
N SER A 877 -20.85 24.00 34.03
CA SER A 877 -20.92 24.16 35.48
C SER A 877 -22.27 23.71 36.04
N TRP A 878 -23.38 24.01 35.34
CA TRP A 878 -24.70 23.52 35.72
C TRP A 878 -24.78 21.99 35.65
N TYR A 879 -24.28 21.37 34.58
CA TYR A 879 -24.33 19.93 34.36
C TYR A 879 -23.51 19.17 35.41
N GLU A 880 -22.29 19.63 35.68
CA GLU A 880 -21.41 19.10 36.73
C GLU A 880 -22.02 19.23 38.13
N THR A 881 -22.81 20.27 38.38
CA THR A 881 -23.43 20.49 39.70
C THR A 881 -24.71 19.66 39.88
N ASN A 882 -25.55 19.59 38.86
CA ASN A 882 -26.93 19.11 38.98
C ASN A 882 -27.13 17.69 38.44
N ILE A 883 -26.33 17.25 37.48
CA ILE A 883 -26.55 16.00 36.76
C ILE A 883 -25.44 15.00 37.05
N LEU A 884 -24.20 15.35 36.69
CA LEU A 884 -23.10 14.40 36.67
C LEU A 884 -21.81 15.04 37.23
N PRO A 885 -21.59 14.94 38.56
CA PRO A 885 -20.40 15.51 39.20
C PRO A 885 -19.08 14.94 38.67
N PRO A 886 -18.01 15.76 38.63
CA PRO A 886 -16.67 15.29 38.34
C PRO A 886 -16.24 14.18 39.31
N ALA A 887 -15.38 13.30 38.82
CA ALA A 887 -14.86 12.18 39.58
C ALA A 887 -13.96 12.66 40.73
N ILE A 888 -14.02 11.98 41.87
CA ILE A 888 -13.11 12.16 43.00
C ILE A 888 -12.17 10.95 43.00
N ASP A 889 -10.86 11.20 42.91
CA ASP A 889 -9.81 10.17 42.83
C ASP A 889 -10.07 9.13 41.72
N GLY A 890 -10.51 9.61 40.55
CA GLY A 890 -10.81 8.76 39.40
C GLY A 890 -12.14 7.99 39.48
N PHE A 891 -12.90 8.14 40.57
CA PHE A 891 -14.18 7.46 40.74
C PHE A 891 -15.37 8.43 40.62
N SER A 892 -16.38 8.04 39.84
CA SER A 892 -17.68 8.69 39.80
C SER A 892 -18.75 7.72 40.29
N ASP A 893 -19.63 8.22 41.15
CA ASP A 893 -20.71 7.43 41.76
C ASP A 893 -21.99 7.36 40.92
N THR A 894 -22.03 8.12 39.82
CA THR A 894 -23.22 8.31 38.99
C THR A 894 -22.94 7.96 37.54
N LEU A 895 -23.77 7.10 36.97
CA LEU A 895 -23.82 6.79 35.55
C LEU A 895 -25.04 7.46 34.89
N LEU A 896 -24.91 7.91 33.65
CA LEU A 896 -26.03 8.39 32.82
C LEU A 896 -26.16 7.51 31.57
N LEU A 897 -27.36 6.98 31.32
CA LEU A 897 -27.63 6.09 30.18
C LEU A 897 -28.21 6.85 28.98
N LEU A 898 -27.67 6.61 27.79
CA LEU A 898 -28.06 7.30 26.56
C LEU A 898 -28.38 6.32 25.40
N PRO A 899 -29.46 6.55 24.64
CA PRO A 899 -29.91 5.65 23.58
C PRO A 899 -29.24 5.97 22.24
N TRP A 900 -28.09 5.35 21.97
CA TRP A 900 -27.30 5.65 20.77
C TRP A 900 -27.81 4.97 19.49
N SER A 901 -28.36 3.76 19.59
CA SER A 901 -28.95 3.06 18.45
C SER A 901 -30.48 3.15 18.47
N THR A 902 -31.08 3.09 17.28
CA THR A 902 -32.55 3.13 17.10
C THR A 902 -33.11 1.89 16.41
N GLY A 903 -32.26 0.93 16.06
CA GLY A 903 -32.65 -0.28 15.32
C GLY A 903 -33.09 -0.03 13.88
N LYS A 904 -32.85 1.17 13.33
CA LYS A 904 -33.22 1.55 11.97
C LYS A 904 -31.99 1.60 11.06
N PRO A 905 -32.10 1.12 9.81
CA PRO A 905 -30.99 1.19 8.86
C PRO A 905 -30.75 2.63 8.41
N ASP A 906 -29.47 2.98 8.23
CA ASP A 906 -29.02 4.26 7.64
C ASP A 906 -28.09 3.90 6.49
N TYR A 907 -28.64 3.87 5.28
CA TYR A 907 -27.95 3.36 4.11
C TYR A 907 -27.01 4.41 3.51
N ARG A 908 -25.83 3.95 3.08
CA ARG A 908 -24.76 4.78 2.49
C ARG A 908 -25.12 5.44 1.15
N ASP A 909 -26.13 4.95 0.45
CA ASP A 909 -26.62 5.46 -0.83
C ASP A 909 -27.79 6.46 -0.66
N THR A 910 -28.13 6.83 0.58
CA THR A 910 -29.18 7.82 0.85
C THR A 910 -28.65 9.23 0.58
N TYR A 911 -29.19 9.91 -0.43
CA TYR A 911 -28.92 11.33 -0.66
C TYR A 911 -29.60 12.19 0.41
N ARG A 912 -28.88 13.14 0.98
CA ARG A 912 -29.39 14.05 2.02
C ARG A 912 -29.46 15.47 1.47
N ASP A 913 -30.46 16.23 1.92
CA ASP A 913 -30.72 17.59 1.46
C ASP A 913 -29.69 18.58 2.06
N GLY A 914 -28.52 18.63 1.43
CA GLY A 914 -27.48 19.63 1.68
C GLY A 914 -26.62 19.43 2.94
N PRO A 915 -25.72 20.40 3.19
CA PRO A 915 -24.86 20.44 4.37
C PRO A 915 -25.66 20.33 5.66
N GLN A 916 -25.13 19.57 6.60
CA GLN A 916 -25.84 19.14 7.79
C GLN A 916 -25.64 20.17 8.92
N ARG A 917 -26.74 20.51 9.63
CA ARG A 917 -26.75 21.63 10.60
C ARG A 917 -26.11 21.32 11.95
N PHE A 918 -25.90 20.07 12.33
CA PHE A 918 -25.40 19.70 13.67
C PHE A 918 -23.95 20.13 13.99
N THR A 919 -23.12 20.48 12.99
CA THR A 919 -21.87 21.25 13.19
C THR A 919 -22.04 22.74 12.90
N GLY A 920 -23.27 23.23 12.92
CA GLY A 920 -23.70 24.62 12.79
C GLY A 920 -24.66 24.94 13.92
N ILE A 921 -25.97 24.79 13.70
CA ILE A 921 -27.07 25.11 14.62
C ILE A 921 -27.73 23.83 15.16
N GLY A 922 -27.93 23.77 16.47
CA GLY A 922 -28.77 22.79 17.15
C GLY A 922 -28.12 22.19 18.40
N PHE A 923 -28.93 21.48 19.17
CA PHE A 923 -28.49 20.67 20.31
C PHE A 923 -29.08 19.26 20.23
N PHE A 924 -28.22 18.26 20.43
CA PHE A 924 -28.55 16.83 20.46
C PHE A 924 -27.98 16.21 21.73
N PHE A 925 -28.56 15.11 22.22
CA PHE A 925 -28.13 14.50 23.48
C PHE A 925 -26.64 14.10 23.47
N TYR A 926 -26.08 13.75 22.32
CA TYR A 926 -24.66 13.39 22.23
C TYR A 926 -23.71 14.59 22.43
N ASN A 927 -24.21 15.83 22.46
CA ASN A 927 -23.44 17.01 22.85
C ASN A 927 -23.20 17.09 24.36
N LEU A 928 -23.93 16.33 25.19
CA LEU A 928 -23.82 16.36 26.65
C LEU A 928 -22.39 16.10 27.14
N SER A 929 -21.75 15.01 26.69
CA SER A 929 -20.38 14.69 27.12
C SER A 929 -19.32 15.65 26.56
N PRO A 930 -19.33 16.08 25.28
CA PRO A 930 -18.52 17.20 24.81
C PRO A 930 -18.61 18.44 25.69
N TYR A 931 -19.82 18.89 26.02
CA TYR A 931 -20.02 20.14 26.71
C TYR A 931 -19.69 20.05 28.21
N SER A 932 -19.90 18.88 28.81
CA SER A 932 -19.53 18.60 30.21
C SER A 932 -18.09 18.12 30.37
N GLU A 933 -17.36 17.91 29.28
CA GLU A 933 -15.98 17.43 29.25
C GLU A 933 -15.75 16.04 29.90
N GLY A 934 -16.81 15.28 30.21
CA GLY A 934 -16.72 13.97 30.88
C GLY A 934 -16.71 12.78 29.91
N PRO A 935 -16.32 11.58 30.36
CA PRO A 935 -16.26 10.40 29.51
C PRO A 935 -17.65 9.88 29.13
N GLU A 936 -17.74 9.29 27.95
CA GLU A 936 -18.90 8.52 27.50
C GLU A 936 -18.47 7.36 26.61
N ALA A 937 -18.81 6.15 27.05
CA ALA A 937 -18.48 4.90 26.40
C ALA A 937 -19.71 4.31 25.69
N ILE A 938 -19.50 3.83 24.47
CA ILE A 938 -20.45 3.02 23.70
C ILE A 938 -20.11 1.56 23.88
N LEU A 939 -21.15 0.76 24.09
CA LEU A 939 -21.07 -0.68 24.21
C LEU A 939 -22.17 -1.32 23.34
N PRO A 940 -21.82 -2.28 22.49
CA PRO A 940 -22.79 -3.11 21.79
C PRO A 940 -23.38 -4.12 22.78
N VAL A 941 -24.70 -4.16 22.89
CA VAL A 941 -25.45 -4.97 23.86
C VAL A 941 -26.35 -6.02 23.22
N GLY A 942 -26.46 -6.00 21.89
CA GLY A 942 -27.18 -7.00 21.10
C GLY A 942 -27.29 -6.59 19.65
N GLN A 943 -28.28 -7.15 18.94
CA GLN A 943 -28.59 -6.79 17.56
C GLN A 943 -30.09 -7.00 17.29
N THR A 944 -30.63 -6.28 16.31
CA THR A 944 -32.04 -6.34 15.93
C THR A 944 -32.15 -6.64 14.43
N SER A 945 -33.09 -7.49 14.04
CA SER A 945 -33.32 -7.81 12.63
C SER A 945 -34.12 -6.73 11.91
N TYR A 946 -33.86 -6.56 10.62
CA TYR A 946 -34.69 -5.78 9.71
C TYR A 946 -34.67 -6.42 8.32
N THR A 947 -35.60 -6.03 7.45
CA THR A 947 -35.56 -6.44 6.03
C THR A 947 -34.77 -5.41 5.24
N SER A 948 -33.63 -5.82 4.67
CA SER A 948 -32.79 -4.93 3.86
C SER A 948 -33.42 -4.64 2.52
N ARG A 949 -33.41 -3.37 2.11
CA ARG A 949 -33.81 -2.96 0.76
C ARG A 949 -32.75 -3.27 -0.30
N ILE A 950 -31.53 -3.59 0.12
CA ILE A 950 -30.40 -3.87 -0.77
C ILE A 950 -30.36 -5.36 -1.12
N THR A 951 -30.45 -6.24 -0.11
CA THR A 951 -30.38 -7.69 -0.32
C THR A 951 -31.76 -8.36 -0.42
N ASN A 952 -32.84 -7.64 -0.08
CA ASN A 952 -34.19 -8.19 0.05
C ASN A 952 -34.24 -9.41 1.00
N SER A 953 -33.40 -9.39 2.02
CA SER A 953 -33.26 -10.46 3.02
C SER A 953 -33.23 -9.90 4.43
N THR A 954 -33.38 -10.77 5.44
CA THR A 954 -33.29 -10.38 6.85
C THR A 954 -31.83 -10.17 7.23
N GLU A 955 -31.50 -8.93 7.57
CA GLU A 955 -30.18 -8.51 8.04
C GLU A 955 -30.27 -8.06 9.51
N HIS A 956 -29.12 -7.90 10.18
CA HIS A 956 -29.07 -7.52 11.60
C HIS A 956 -28.24 -6.26 11.83
N LEU A 957 -28.83 -5.30 12.54
CA LEU A 957 -28.16 -4.08 12.98
C LEU A 957 -27.72 -4.21 14.44
N PRO A 958 -26.53 -3.72 14.82
CA PRO A 958 -26.14 -3.64 16.21
C PRO A 958 -27.11 -2.81 17.05
N ALA A 959 -27.33 -3.25 18.29
CA ALA A 959 -27.95 -2.48 19.35
C ALA A 959 -26.85 -2.05 20.33
N SER A 960 -26.74 -0.74 20.55
CA SER A 960 -25.64 -0.11 21.25
C SER A 960 -26.17 0.98 22.19
N ILE A 961 -25.65 0.99 23.42
CA ILE A 961 -26.02 1.96 24.46
C ILE A 961 -24.81 2.81 24.82
N GLY A 962 -25.05 4.06 25.20
CA GLY A 962 -24.04 4.95 25.77
C GLY A 962 -24.13 4.98 27.29
N ILE A 963 -22.99 4.93 27.97
CA ILE A 963 -22.86 5.17 29.41
C ILE A 963 -21.90 6.34 29.60
N SER A 964 -22.40 7.43 30.17
CA SER A 964 -21.59 8.58 30.57
C SER A 964 -21.33 8.59 32.07
N SER A 965 -20.18 9.15 32.48
CA SER A 965 -19.69 9.20 33.85
C SER A 965 -18.97 10.53 34.12
N GLY A 966 -18.56 10.77 35.36
CA GLY A 966 -17.97 12.04 35.80
C GLY A 966 -16.63 12.32 35.12
N LYS A 967 -16.34 13.58 34.79
CA LYS A 967 -15.02 13.97 34.27
C LYS A 967 -13.91 13.43 35.18
N GLY A 968 -12.94 12.74 34.58
CA GLY A 968 -11.81 12.08 35.25
C GLY A 968 -12.03 10.62 35.62
N SER A 969 -13.17 10.00 35.26
CA SER A 969 -13.48 8.59 35.59
C SER A 969 -13.28 7.60 34.42
N ASP A 970 -12.43 7.94 33.46
CA ASP A 970 -12.20 7.22 32.21
C ASP A 970 -11.87 5.73 32.41
N VAL A 971 -10.82 5.47 33.19
CA VAL A 971 -10.34 4.10 33.47
C VAL A 971 -11.37 3.34 34.30
N MET A 972 -11.98 4.00 35.29
CA MET A 972 -13.04 3.43 36.12
C MET A 972 -14.22 2.95 35.27
N LEU A 973 -14.70 3.80 34.35
CA LEU A 973 -15.83 3.48 33.49
C LEU A 973 -15.55 2.25 32.63
N THR A 974 -14.35 2.16 32.05
CA THR A 974 -14.01 1.01 31.20
C THR A 974 -13.72 -0.27 31.97
N ASP A 975 -13.10 -0.18 33.15
CA ASP A 975 -12.91 -1.33 34.05
C ASP A 975 -14.28 -1.87 34.52
N PHE A 976 -15.18 -0.96 34.89
CA PHE A 976 -16.56 -1.30 35.26
C PHE A 976 -17.30 -2.00 34.12
N ILE A 977 -17.19 -1.49 32.88
CA ILE A 977 -17.80 -2.12 31.71
C ILE A 977 -17.21 -3.52 31.50
N ALA A 978 -15.90 -3.71 31.69
CA ALA A 978 -15.28 -5.04 31.58
C ALA A 978 -15.81 -6.03 32.63
N ASP A 979 -15.97 -5.58 33.88
CA ASP A 979 -16.56 -6.38 34.96
C ASP A 979 -18.03 -6.75 34.65
N LEU A 980 -18.84 -5.75 34.28
CA LEU A 980 -20.24 -5.91 33.90
C LEU A 980 -20.42 -6.91 32.75
N MET A 981 -19.66 -6.78 31.66
CA MET A 981 -19.81 -7.65 30.49
C MET A 981 -19.38 -9.08 30.78
N THR A 982 -18.34 -9.25 31.62
CA THR A 982 -17.88 -10.57 32.08
C THR A 982 -18.95 -11.27 32.92
N GLU A 983 -19.50 -10.58 33.93
CA GLU A 983 -20.53 -11.15 34.81
C GLU A 983 -21.86 -11.42 34.06
N THR A 984 -22.22 -10.58 33.10
CA THR A 984 -23.47 -10.71 32.33
C THR A 984 -23.36 -11.65 31.14
N ASN A 985 -22.18 -12.25 30.93
CA ASN A 985 -21.85 -13.16 29.83
C ASN A 985 -22.16 -12.55 28.44
N ILE A 986 -21.95 -11.25 28.28
CA ILE A 986 -22.06 -10.57 26.99
C ILE A 986 -20.69 -10.69 26.31
N GLN A 987 -20.63 -11.50 25.27
CA GLN A 987 -19.38 -11.79 24.55
C GLN A 987 -18.89 -10.61 23.72
N GLY A 988 -17.61 -10.66 23.33
CA GLY A 988 -17.05 -9.75 22.33
C GLY A 988 -17.77 -9.86 20.98
N VAL A 989 -17.66 -8.82 20.17
CA VAL A 989 -18.30 -8.76 18.85
C VAL A 989 -17.40 -9.37 17.77
N GLY A 990 -18.02 -10.08 16.83
CA GLY A 990 -17.35 -10.63 15.66
C GLY A 990 -17.02 -9.57 14.61
N VAL A 991 -16.25 -9.97 13.59
CA VAL A 991 -16.03 -9.17 12.37
C VAL A 991 -17.08 -9.54 11.29
N GLY A 992 -17.30 -8.67 10.31
CA GLY A 992 -18.23 -8.96 9.21
C GLY A 992 -19.69 -8.56 9.48
N SER A 993 -20.64 -9.21 8.80
CA SER A 993 -22.06 -8.81 8.74
C SER A 993 -22.79 -8.83 10.06
N ARG A 994 -22.39 -9.67 11.02
CA ARG A 994 -23.02 -9.79 12.33
C ARG A 994 -22.08 -9.35 13.43
N ALA A 995 -22.57 -8.52 14.35
CA ALA A 995 -21.85 -8.19 15.57
C ALA A 995 -21.84 -9.38 16.55
N PHE A 996 -22.93 -10.15 16.60
CA PHE A 996 -23.05 -11.34 17.45
C PHE A 996 -23.46 -12.56 16.61
N GLU A 997 -22.72 -13.66 16.69
CA GLU A 997 -22.91 -14.80 15.78
C GLU A 997 -24.14 -15.67 16.07
N ASN A 998 -24.81 -15.59 17.24
CA ASN A 998 -26.04 -16.35 17.54
C ASN A 998 -26.92 -15.66 18.60
N ILE A 999 -28.12 -15.17 18.25
CA ILE A 999 -29.12 -14.74 19.25
C ILE A 999 -30.02 -15.91 19.69
N ASP A 1000 -30.23 -16.92 18.84
CA ASP A 1000 -31.21 -17.98 19.10
C ASP A 1000 -30.78 -19.01 20.15
N ASN A 1001 -29.50 -19.00 20.57
CA ASN A 1001 -28.94 -19.92 21.56
C ASN A 1001 -28.19 -19.20 22.70
N MET A 1002 -28.87 -18.30 23.43
CA MET A 1002 -28.50 -18.01 24.83
C MET A 1002 -28.84 -19.16 25.79
N GLY A 1003 -29.06 -20.37 25.27
CA GLY A 1003 -29.09 -21.63 26.00
C GLY A 1003 -28.43 -22.71 25.15
N THR A 1004 -27.48 -23.44 25.74
CA THR A 1004 -26.72 -24.57 25.19
C THR A 1004 -25.47 -24.23 24.35
N THR A 1005 -24.34 -24.64 24.95
CA THR A 1005 -22.99 -24.74 24.44
C THR A 1005 -22.91 -25.44 23.09
N SER A 1006 -22.25 -24.80 22.12
CA SER A 1006 -21.67 -25.46 20.95
C SER A 1006 -20.38 -24.77 20.55
N LEU A 1007 -19.26 -25.44 20.83
CA LEU A 1007 -17.93 -25.17 20.31
C LEU A 1007 -17.95 -25.28 18.77
N TYR A 1008 -17.70 -24.18 18.05
CA TYR A 1008 -17.11 -24.28 16.72
C TYR A 1008 -16.05 -23.20 16.49
N THR A 1009 -14.98 -23.71 15.90
CA THR A 1009 -13.70 -23.13 15.49
C THR A 1009 -13.82 -21.95 14.53
N GLN A 1010 -13.31 -20.79 14.95
CA GLN A 1010 -12.61 -19.86 14.06
C GLN A 1010 -11.27 -19.52 14.71
N SER A 1011 -10.18 -19.98 14.10
CA SER A 1011 -8.81 -19.71 14.52
C SER A 1011 -8.39 -18.29 14.16
N ALA A 1012 -8.22 -17.43 15.16
CA ALA A 1012 -7.12 -16.47 15.29
C ALA A 1012 -7.26 -15.74 16.63
N ALA A 1013 -6.33 -15.99 17.56
CA ALA A 1013 -5.97 -15.11 18.67
C ALA A 1013 -7.13 -14.57 19.56
N GLN A 1014 -7.92 -15.45 20.16
CA GLN A 1014 -8.43 -15.15 21.51
C GLN A 1014 -7.26 -15.33 22.48
N LEU A 1015 -6.90 -14.28 23.21
CA LEU A 1015 -6.01 -14.34 24.36
C LEU A 1015 -6.79 -14.90 25.56
N PRO A 1016 -6.50 -16.11 26.07
CA PRO A 1016 -6.76 -16.44 27.46
C PRO A 1016 -5.55 -15.97 28.27
N LEU A 1017 -5.62 -14.81 28.91
CA LEU A 1017 -4.74 -14.57 30.05
C LEU A 1017 -5.33 -15.36 31.23
N ARG A 1018 -4.99 -16.65 31.29
CA ARG A 1018 -5.12 -17.44 32.51
C ARG A 1018 -4.21 -16.82 33.57
N GLY A 1019 -4.78 -16.55 34.73
CA GLY A 1019 -4.02 -16.27 35.94
C GLY A 1019 -3.28 -17.53 36.41
N ASP A 1020 -2.26 -17.30 37.22
CA ASP A 1020 -1.77 -18.22 38.24
C ASP A 1020 -1.02 -17.37 39.30
N PHE A 1021 -1.78 -16.78 40.22
CA PHE A 1021 -1.64 -16.87 41.69
C PHE A 1021 -2.79 -16.12 42.38
#